data_AF-A0A7V7MW45-F1
#
_entry.id   AF-A0A7V7MW45-F1
#
_cell.length_a   1.000
_cell.length_b   1.000
_cell.length_c   1.000
_cell.angle_alpha   90.00
_cell.angle_beta   90.00
_cell.angle_gamma   90.00
#
_symmetry.space_group_name_H-M   'P 1'
#
loop_
_entity.id
_entity.type
_entity.pdbx_description
1 polymer ?
#
loop_
_entity_poly.entity_id
_entity_poly.type
_entity_poly.pdbx_seq_one_letter_code
_entity_poly.pdbx_strand_id
1 'polypeptide(L)'
;MELVFLALLVLLMVVALTSGFPVAFALPGSAILTITIAALFGYFITGNPDAYFAQGGPVQWLTAGVTNFRSLYWDVERDTLIAIPLFIFMGIMLQRSKIAEDLLVTMAQLFGPVPGGLGISVVFVGALLAATTGIVGATVIAMGLISLPAMLRNNYSKTLATGTICASGTLGQIIPPSIVLIILADQLSSAVDQASTMRKADFKEATGEFSMPSEFDITSASAGDMFMGAFIPGLVLVGIYMLYILISALVRPKTAPPVHFEGKFDRQFALKVFLALVPPLTLIFAVLGSIVLGIATVNQAGAIGAIGAMIMGSYRLAAGKRNAYYPAILASASLIVIFSALAFFTINVKNMQTATDVLAVVVAGIGVAGLSAAIAWSAWRAYKVENTLREVMMATAHTTSMVFIILIGAAMLTSAFRAFGGEELVRDFLTGLPGGFWTQFIVVMAVIFLLGFFLDFIEIAVVVVPIVAPILLADPSANITAVWLGVMVGLNIQTSFLTPPFGFALFYLRGVSPPEVKTTHIYKGAVAFIVLQLIGLTVAGVYPSLVNYLPQRAYLTSDTAPPPVNPRLQDCLEDYLFDYYDERGEELRRATARMQALDIGYLPKDYRDQLEASLAKAAATFDYVARVRAATAVASEYAVDYRPLQRDVRQMQFEIRKMEKKLEEHERNLNWFSSSGDEERAQRLQSRIARVRAEREAIAARIPSDWKATHDGYSKLSKEEKLARLAYRRNVDEAYEGIVGLRDLLSQSSELAALEGDIVQLQSVINEQTAAQATESIQAVERQLESIAGGSATKSLLYKARRALRGDSPRGAEALEWLAQGIAQYRADVAWLTRASSQLLSALNEYEAVIRHSIGLRQQKRLTTAEAEEIAACQAEHRDVSLAF
;
A
#
# COMPACT_ATOMS: atom_id res chain seq x y z
N MET A 1 -26.26 -29.83 -8.11
CA MET A 1 -26.64 -29.28 -9.43
C MET A 1 -26.01 -27.91 -9.67
N GLU A 2 -25.75 -27.11 -8.63
CA GLU A 2 -24.97 -25.86 -8.71
C GLU A 2 -23.65 -26.01 -9.49
N LEU A 3 -22.86 -27.04 -9.18
CA LEU A 3 -21.60 -27.33 -9.90
C LEU A 3 -21.78 -27.55 -11.41
N VAL A 4 -22.96 -28.00 -11.87
CA VAL A 4 -23.26 -28.16 -13.31
C VAL A 4 -23.41 -26.79 -13.96
N PHE A 5 -24.10 -25.86 -13.31
CA PHE A 5 -24.24 -24.48 -13.80
C PHE A 5 -22.93 -23.71 -13.68
N LEU A 6 -22.12 -23.97 -12.65
CA LEU A 6 -20.75 -23.45 -12.57
C LEU A 6 -19.88 -23.97 -13.73
N ALA A 7 -19.96 -25.26 -14.05
CA ALA A 7 -19.26 -25.82 -15.20
C ALA A 7 -19.78 -25.25 -16.52
N LEU A 8 -21.09 -25.02 -16.64
CA LEU A 8 -21.71 -24.38 -17.80
C LEU A 8 -21.22 -22.94 -17.97
N LEU A 9 -21.10 -22.18 -16.88
CA LEU A 9 -20.55 -20.82 -16.89
C LEU A 9 -19.14 -20.80 -17.47
N VAL A 10 -18.25 -21.65 -16.93
CA VAL A 10 -16.87 -21.76 -17.39
C VAL A 10 -16.81 -22.22 -18.86
N LEU A 11 -17.62 -23.21 -19.24
CA LEU A 11 -17.70 -23.71 -20.61
C LEU A 11 -18.14 -22.60 -21.58
N LEU A 12 -19.22 -21.89 -21.27
CA LEU A 12 -19.73 -20.79 -22.10
C LEU A 12 -18.69 -19.68 -22.24
N MET A 13 -18.01 -19.35 -21.14
CA MET A 13 -16.94 -18.36 -21.14
C MET A 13 -15.77 -18.82 -22.03
N VAL A 14 -15.26 -20.03 -21.85
CA VAL A 14 -14.14 -20.57 -22.65
C VAL A 14 -14.52 -20.67 -24.13
N VAL A 15 -15.71 -21.15 -24.46
CA VAL A 15 -16.19 -21.24 -25.84
C VAL A 15 -16.32 -19.85 -26.48
N ALA A 16 -16.90 -18.88 -25.77
CA ALA A 16 -17.02 -17.52 -26.27
C ALA A 16 -15.64 -16.90 -26.53
N LEU A 17 -14.70 -17.03 -25.59
CA LEU A 17 -13.35 -16.49 -25.70
C LEU A 17 -12.54 -17.17 -26.82
N THR A 18 -12.61 -18.50 -26.93
CA THR A 18 -11.90 -19.26 -27.98
C THR A 18 -12.49 -19.03 -29.37
N SER A 19 -13.77 -18.66 -29.47
CA SER A 19 -14.39 -18.26 -30.75
C SER A 19 -13.88 -16.91 -31.27
N GLY A 20 -13.10 -16.17 -30.48
CA GLY A 20 -12.65 -14.81 -30.79
C GLY A 20 -13.72 -13.74 -30.54
N PHE A 21 -14.77 -14.08 -29.78
CA PHE A 21 -15.79 -13.11 -29.40
C PHE A 21 -15.18 -12.07 -28.43
N PRO A 22 -15.54 -10.78 -28.54
CA PRO A 22 -14.94 -9.77 -27.66
C PRO A 22 -15.20 -10.08 -26.19
N VAL A 23 -14.12 -10.11 -25.41
CA VAL A 23 -14.11 -10.43 -23.97
C VAL A 23 -15.13 -9.61 -23.19
N ALA A 24 -15.19 -8.31 -23.52
CA ALA A 24 -16.16 -7.33 -23.05
C ALA A 24 -17.61 -7.86 -22.98
N PHE A 25 -18.01 -8.70 -23.93
CA PHE A 25 -19.34 -9.30 -24.00
C PHE A 25 -19.35 -10.76 -23.56
N ALA A 26 -18.24 -11.49 -23.74
CA ALA A 26 -18.13 -12.89 -23.34
C ALA A 26 -18.27 -13.09 -21.82
N LEU A 27 -17.62 -12.24 -21.01
CA LEU A 27 -17.66 -12.35 -19.54
C LEU A 27 -19.07 -12.09 -18.97
N PRO A 28 -19.72 -10.93 -19.20
CA PRO A 28 -21.05 -10.70 -18.66
C PRO A 28 -22.12 -11.55 -19.35
N GLY A 29 -21.95 -11.83 -20.65
CA GLY A 29 -22.89 -12.65 -21.42
C GLY A 29 -22.97 -14.09 -20.90
N SER A 30 -21.82 -14.73 -20.66
CA SER A 30 -21.79 -16.07 -20.08
C SER A 30 -22.39 -16.12 -18.67
N ALA A 31 -22.11 -15.10 -17.85
CA ALA A 31 -22.69 -14.94 -16.51
C ALA A 31 -24.23 -14.82 -16.54
N ILE A 32 -24.76 -13.86 -17.31
CA ILE A 32 -26.20 -13.60 -17.41
C ILE A 32 -26.92 -14.80 -18.02
N LEU A 33 -26.36 -15.41 -19.08
CA LEU A 33 -26.94 -16.60 -19.69
C LEU A 33 -27.01 -17.75 -18.70
N THR A 34 -25.94 -18.01 -17.96
CA THR A 34 -25.92 -19.14 -17.01
C THR A 34 -26.90 -18.91 -15.86
N ILE A 35 -26.95 -17.70 -15.28
CA ILE A 35 -27.93 -17.38 -14.23
C ILE A 35 -29.36 -17.55 -14.75
N THR A 36 -29.64 -17.06 -15.97
CA THR A 36 -30.97 -17.17 -16.58
C THR A 36 -31.35 -18.62 -16.86
N ILE A 37 -30.43 -19.41 -17.40
CA ILE A 37 -30.65 -20.83 -17.66
C ILE A 37 -30.88 -21.57 -16.34
N ALA A 38 -30.06 -21.32 -15.31
CA ALA A 38 -30.25 -21.92 -13.98
C ALA A 38 -31.62 -21.57 -13.39
N ALA A 39 -32.04 -20.31 -13.47
CA ALA A 39 -33.34 -19.86 -12.99
C ALA A 39 -34.51 -20.53 -13.74
N LEU A 40 -34.44 -20.61 -15.07
CA LEU A 40 -35.46 -21.27 -15.89
C LEU A 40 -35.53 -22.76 -15.58
N PHE A 41 -34.40 -23.44 -15.51
CA PHE A 41 -34.36 -24.85 -15.13
C PHE A 41 -34.89 -25.09 -13.71
N GLY A 42 -34.58 -24.20 -12.76
CA GLY A 42 -35.12 -24.28 -11.39
C GLY A 42 -36.63 -24.12 -11.35
N TYR A 43 -37.15 -23.15 -12.11
CA TYR A 43 -38.59 -22.94 -12.27
C TYR A 43 -39.29 -24.16 -12.90
N PHE A 44 -38.77 -24.69 -14.01
CA PHE A 44 -39.42 -25.79 -14.73
C PHE A 44 -39.30 -27.16 -14.05
N ILE A 45 -38.18 -27.47 -13.39
CA ILE A 45 -37.95 -28.81 -12.80
C ILE A 45 -38.38 -28.86 -11.34
N THR A 46 -38.07 -27.83 -10.56
CA THR A 46 -38.27 -27.84 -9.10
C THR A 46 -39.39 -26.91 -8.63
N GLY A 47 -40.00 -26.13 -9.54
CA GLY A 47 -41.02 -25.13 -9.19
C GLY A 47 -40.47 -23.90 -8.45
N ASN A 48 -39.16 -23.82 -8.24
CA ASN A 48 -38.48 -22.74 -7.54
C ASN A 48 -37.27 -22.24 -8.36
N PRO A 49 -37.27 -20.97 -8.82
CA PRO A 49 -36.13 -20.37 -9.53
C PRO A 49 -34.81 -20.39 -8.74
N ASP A 50 -34.88 -20.44 -7.40
CA ASP A 50 -33.71 -20.34 -6.52
C ASP A 50 -33.00 -21.69 -6.31
N ALA A 51 -33.58 -22.80 -6.78
CA ALA A 51 -33.16 -24.15 -6.41
C ALA A 51 -31.74 -24.56 -6.82
N TYR A 52 -31.11 -23.84 -7.75
CA TYR A 52 -29.78 -24.15 -8.26
C TYR A 52 -28.72 -23.09 -7.95
N PHE A 53 -29.01 -22.23 -6.96
CA PHE A 53 -28.08 -21.24 -6.44
C PHE A 53 -27.61 -21.66 -5.05
N ALA A 54 -26.31 -21.47 -4.77
CA ALA A 54 -25.73 -21.87 -3.49
C ALA A 54 -26.29 -21.04 -2.33
N GLN A 55 -26.57 -19.77 -2.58
CA GLN A 55 -27.19 -18.83 -1.64
C GLN A 55 -28.06 -17.86 -2.42
N GLY A 56 -29.20 -17.44 -1.88
CA GLY A 56 -30.07 -16.45 -2.53
C GLY A 56 -30.71 -16.92 -3.84
N GLY A 57 -31.16 -15.96 -4.67
CA GLY A 57 -31.88 -16.20 -5.91
C GLY A 57 -31.32 -15.47 -7.13
N PRO A 58 -31.81 -15.75 -8.35
CA PRO A 58 -31.26 -15.20 -9.59
C PRO A 58 -31.37 -13.68 -9.66
N VAL A 59 -32.46 -13.09 -9.16
CA VAL A 59 -32.64 -11.63 -9.12
C VAL A 59 -31.59 -11.01 -8.20
N GLN A 60 -31.33 -11.60 -7.04
CA GLN A 60 -30.35 -11.08 -6.09
C GLN A 60 -28.94 -11.07 -6.67
N TRP A 61 -28.53 -12.13 -7.38
CA TRP A 61 -27.21 -12.20 -8.01
C TRP A 61 -27.06 -11.32 -9.26
N LEU A 62 -28.12 -11.16 -10.05
CA LEU A 62 -28.13 -10.17 -11.13
C LEU A 62 -28.05 -8.76 -10.57
N THR A 63 -28.82 -8.44 -9.53
CA THR A 63 -28.77 -7.14 -8.84
C THR A 63 -27.42 -6.91 -8.16
N ALA A 64 -26.81 -7.93 -7.55
CA ALA A 64 -25.47 -7.85 -6.97
C ALA A 64 -24.43 -7.57 -8.06
N GLY A 65 -24.53 -8.26 -9.20
CA GLY A 65 -23.68 -7.98 -10.37
C GLY A 65 -23.83 -6.55 -10.88
N VAL A 66 -25.07 -6.05 -10.98
CA VAL A 66 -25.36 -4.66 -11.37
C VAL A 66 -24.90 -3.64 -10.31
N THR A 67 -24.96 -4.00 -9.03
CA THR A 67 -24.55 -3.12 -7.93
C THR A 67 -23.02 -3.02 -7.86
N ASN A 68 -22.30 -4.13 -8.02
CA ASN A 68 -20.85 -4.16 -8.17
C ASN A 68 -20.41 -3.39 -9.42
N PHE A 69 -21.16 -3.54 -10.52
CA PHE A 69 -21.00 -2.72 -11.73
C PHE A 69 -21.17 -1.23 -11.43
N ARG A 70 -22.19 -0.84 -10.67
CA ARG A 70 -22.45 0.57 -10.33
C ARG A 70 -21.35 1.13 -9.42
N SER A 71 -20.83 0.34 -8.48
CA SER A 71 -19.74 0.75 -7.58
C SER A 71 -18.48 1.12 -8.37
N LEU A 72 -18.16 0.44 -9.48
CA LEU A 72 -17.01 0.81 -10.33
C LEU A 72 -17.05 2.24 -10.90
N TYR A 73 -18.24 2.86 -11.03
CA TYR A 73 -18.41 4.21 -11.60
C TYR A 73 -18.89 5.27 -10.62
N TRP A 74 -19.69 4.88 -9.64
CA TRP A 74 -20.35 5.80 -8.73
C TRP A 74 -19.57 6.00 -7.43
N ASP A 75 -18.70 5.04 -7.09
CA ASP A 75 -17.94 5.12 -5.87
C ASP A 75 -16.81 6.14 -6.02
N VAL A 76 -16.99 7.27 -5.33
CA VAL A 76 -16.02 8.38 -5.32
C VAL A 76 -14.68 7.91 -4.74
N GLU A 77 -14.66 6.78 -4.02
CA GLU A 77 -13.46 6.19 -3.43
C GLU A 77 -12.58 5.42 -4.43
N ARG A 78 -13.08 5.03 -5.62
CA ARG A 78 -12.28 4.37 -6.68
C ARG A 78 -11.56 5.35 -7.61
N ASP A 79 -10.99 6.41 -7.04
CA ASP A 79 -10.23 7.44 -7.75
C ASP A 79 -9.01 6.90 -8.52
N THR A 80 -8.53 5.70 -8.17
CA THR A 80 -7.36 5.05 -8.79
C THR A 80 -7.58 4.70 -10.26
N LEU A 81 -8.80 4.32 -10.67
CA LEU A 81 -9.08 3.92 -12.05
C LEU A 81 -9.09 5.13 -13.01
N ILE A 82 -9.31 6.35 -12.52
CA ILE A 82 -9.21 7.59 -13.31
C ILE A 82 -7.77 7.79 -13.83
N ALA A 83 -6.77 7.25 -13.13
CA ALA A 83 -5.39 7.31 -13.56
C ALA A 83 -5.13 6.54 -14.86
N ILE A 84 -5.90 5.47 -15.14
CA ILE A 84 -5.72 4.61 -16.32
C ILE A 84 -5.82 5.43 -17.63
N PRO A 85 -6.91 6.18 -17.90
CA PRO A 85 -7.00 7.00 -19.11
C PRO A 85 -5.89 8.06 -19.21
N LEU A 86 -5.47 8.66 -18.08
CA LEU A 86 -4.42 9.68 -18.06
C LEU A 86 -3.04 9.10 -18.43
N PHE A 87 -2.72 7.91 -17.91
CA PHE A 87 -1.49 7.19 -18.26
C PHE A 87 -1.51 6.66 -19.69
N ILE A 88 -2.64 6.13 -20.16
CA ILE A 88 -2.83 5.73 -21.57
C ILE A 88 -2.60 6.95 -22.48
N PHE A 89 -3.19 8.10 -22.15
CA PHE A 89 -3.01 9.33 -22.91
C PHE A 89 -1.53 9.75 -22.96
N MET A 90 -0.86 9.77 -21.81
CA MET A 90 0.56 10.09 -21.71
C MET A 90 1.41 9.21 -22.63
N GLY A 91 1.24 7.89 -22.55
CA GLY A 91 2.00 6.95 -23.36
C GLY A 91 1.75 7.08 -24.86
N ILE A 92 0.49 7.16 -25.28
CA ILE A 92 0.13 7.32 -26.70
C ILE A 92 0.66 8.66 -27.23
N MET A 93 0.61 9.73 -26.43
CA MET A 93 1.16 11.04 -26.81
C MET A 93 2.68 10.99 -27.02
N LEU A 94 3.43 10.32 -26.13
CA LEU A 94 4.88 10.14 -26.27
C LEU A 94 5.24 9.28 -27.49
N GLN A 95 4.44 8.24 -27.77
CA GLN A 95 4.64 7.39 -28.93
C GLN A 95 4.36 8.14 -30.25
N ARG A 96 3.24 8.87 -30.34
CA ARG A 96 2.83 9.61 -31.55
C ARG A 96 3.71 10.82 -31.84
N SER A 97 4.35 11.40 -30.83
CA SER A 97 5.25 12.55 -31.00
C SER A 97 6.68 12.17 -31.46
N LYS A 98 6.93 10.91 -31.82
CA LYS A 98 8.23 10.37 -32.30
C LYS A 98 9.38 10.45 -31.29
N ILE A 99 9.11 10.82 -30.04
CA ILE A 99 10.09 10.83 -28.95
C ILE A 99 10.73 9.44 -28.76
N ALA A 100 9.91 8.39 -28.87
CA ALA A 100 10.34 6.99 -28.81
C ALA A 100 11.41 6.63 -29.85
N GLU A 101 11.20 7.06 -31.10
CA GLU A 101 12.09 6.76 -32.22
C GLU A 101 13.44 7.47 -32.03
N ASP A 102 13.42 8.74 -31.64
CA ASP A 102 14.63 9.53 -31.40
C ASP A 102 15.44 9.00 -30.23
N LEU A 103 14.76 8.58 -29.17
CA LEU A 103 15.41 7.98 -28.01
C LEU A 103 16.10 6.68 -28.40
N LEU A 104 15.42 5.81 -29.16
CA LEU A 104 15.99 4.56 -29.66
C LEU A 104 17.23 4.81 -30.51
N VAL A 105 17.13 5.69 -31.50
CA VAL A 105 18.26 6.02 -32.39
C VAL A 105 19.44 6.59 -31.61
N THR A 106 19.17 7.46 -30.64
CA THR A 106 20.21 8.11 -29.84
C THR A 106 20.88 7.12 -28.88
N MET A 107 20.12 6.22 -28.24
CA MET A 107 20.67 5.16 -27.40
C MET A 107 21.45 4.14 -28.22
N ALA A 108 20.96 3.78 -29.41
CA ALA A 108 21.68 2.92 -30.34
C ALA A 108 23.04 3.51 -30.76
N GLN A 109 23.12 4.83 -30.91
CA GLN A 109 24.39 5.54 -31.17
C GLN A 109 25.31 5.54 -29.94
N LEU A 110 24.73 5.72 -28.75
CA LEU A 110 25.48 5.76 -27.49
C LEU A 110 26.10 4.41 -27.13
N PHE A 111 25.31 3.34 -27.17
CA PHE A 111 25.75 1.99 -26.84
C PHE A 111 26.31 1.22 -28.04
N GLY A 112 26.17 1.73 -29.26
CA GLY A 112 26.60 1.08 -30.50
C GLY A 112 27.99 0.43 -30.47
N PRO A 113 29.04 1.11 -29.95
CA PRO A 113 30.39 0.55 -29.88
C PRO A 113 30.53 -0.68 -28.98
N VAL A 114 29.63 -0.86 -28.02
CA VAL A 114 29.65 -1.98 -27.08
C VAL A 114 29.07 -3.22 -27.76
N PRO A 115 29.70 -4.42 -27.63
CA PRO A 115 29.11 -5.67 -28.10
C PRO A 115 27.70 -5.88 -27.52
N GLY A 116 26.70 -6.11 -28.37
CA GLY A 116 25.30 -6.20 -27.94
C GLY A 116 24.61 -4.85 -27.66
N GLY A 117 25.30 -3.72 -27.87
CA GLY A 117 24.83 -2.39 -27.50
C GLY A 117 23.50 -1.96 -28.12
N LEU A 118 23.20 -2.38 -29.35
CA LEU A 118 21.90 -2.12 -29.97
C LEU A 118 20.77 -2.89 -29.25
N GLY A 119 21.03 -4.14 -28.84
CA GLY A 119 20.07 -4.92 -28.03
C GLY A 119 19.86 -4.33 -26.64
N ILE A 120 20.94 -3.89 -26.00
CA ILE A 120 20.88 -3.14 -24.73
C ILE A 120 20.05 -1.86 -24.88
N SER A 121 20.23 -1.12 -25.97
CA SER A 121 19.43 0.08 -26.29
C SER A 121 17.94 -0.26 -26.43
N VAL A 122 17.60 -1.39 -27.08
CA VAL A 122 16.21 -1.83 -27.22
C VAL A 122 15.61 -2.15 -25.85
N VAL A 123 16.32 -2.86 -24.97
CA VAL A 123 15.83 -3.16 -23.61
C VAL A 123 15.62 -1.89 -22.81
N PHE A 124 16.60 -0.97 -22.82
CA PHE A 124 16.52 0.26 -22.05
C PHE A 124 15.41 1.19 -22.54
N VAL A 125 15.34 1.43 -23.86
CA VAL A 125 14.31 2.29 -24.45
C VAL A 125 12.94 1.64 -24.38
N GLY A 126 12.86 0.33 -24.62
CA GLY A 126 11.61 -0.39 -24.49
C GLY A 126 11.12 -0.46 -23.04
N ALA A 127 12.01 -0.59 -22.03
CA ALA A 127 11.65 -0.44 -20.63
C ALA A 127 11.03 0.94 -20.34
N LEU A 128 11.67 2.01 -20.82
CA LEU A 128 11.19 3.38 -20.62
C LEU A 128 9.85 3.64 -21.31
N LEU A 129 9.71 3.19 -22.55
CA LEU A 129 8.48 3.38 -23.32
C LEU A 129 7.35 2.53 -22.79
N ALA A 130 7.62 1.26 -22.47
CA ALA A 130 6.62 0.36 -21.94
C ALA A 130 6.10 0.85 -20.57
N ALA A 131 6.98 1.44 -19.75
CA ALA A 131 6.58 2.10 -18.49
C ALA A 131 5.64 3.29 -18.71
N THR A 132 5.65 3.94 -19.87
CA THR A 132 4.77 5.10 -20.13
C THR A 132 3.47 4.72 -20.81
N THR A 133 3.48 3.66 -21.64
CA THR A 133 2.29 3.22 -22.38
C THR A 133 1.45 2.21 -21.61
N GLY A 134 2.07 1.34 -20.81
CA GLY A 134 1.38 0.25 -20.10
C GLY A 134 0.67 -0.76 -21.01
N ILE A 135 0.79 -0.62 -22.35
CA ILE A 135 0.12 -1.46 -23.35
C ILE A 135 1.19 -2.25 -24.10
N VAL A 136 1.34 -3.51 -23.73
CA VAL A 136 2.37 -4.41 -24.27
C VAL A 136 2.30 -4.50 -25.79
N GLY A 137 1.10 -4.69 -26.35
CA GLY A 137 0.95 -4.89 -27.80
C GLY A 137 1.38 -3.69 -28.64
N ALA A 138 0.97 -2.49 -28.25
CA ALA A 138 1.36 -1.25 -28.91
C ALA A 138 2.89 -1.06 -28.89
N THR A 139 3.53 -1.34 -27.75
CA THR A 139 4.98 -1.19 -27.59
C THR A 139 5.74 -2.24 -28.40
N VAL A 140 5.32 -3.51 -28.39
CA VAL A 140 5.97 -4.56 -29.18
C VAL A 140 5.84 -4.27 -30.68
N ILE A 141 4.69 -3.81 -31.15
CA ILE A 141 4.46 -3.41 -32.55
C ILE A 141 5.38 -2.24 -32.93
N ALA A 142 5.41 -1.19 -32.11
CA ALA A 142 6.24 -0.02 -32.37
C ALA A 142 7.74 -0.36 -32.38
N MET A 143 8.21 -1.09 -31.37
CA MET A 143 9.60 -1.53 -31.31
C MET A 143 9.93 -2.55 -32.40
N GLY A 144 8.98 -3.38 -32.81
CA GLY A 144 9.12 -4.29 -33.96
C GLY A 144 9.32 -3.53 -35.26
N LEU A 145 8.52 -2.50 -35.54
CA LEU A 145 8.63 -1.70 -36.76
C LEU A 145 9.91 -0.86 -36.83
N ILE A 146 10.39 -0.37 -35.68
CA ILE A 146 11.56 0.52 -35.63
C ILE A 146 12.86 -0.27 -35.41
N SER A 147 12.90 -1.11 -34.39
CA SER A 147 14.15 -1.76 -33.91
C SER A 147 14.51 -3.01 -34.70
N LEU A 148 13.54 -3.84 -35.10
CA LEU A 148 13.84 -5.10 -35.78
C LEU A 148 14.59 -4.89 -37.10
N PRO A 149 14.17 -3.98 -38.01
CA PRO A 149 14.92 -3.72 -39.23
C PRO A 149 16.31 -3.16 -38.96
N ALA A 150 16.47 -2.32 -37.93
CA ALA A 150 17.76 -1.78 -37.54
C ALA A 150 18.72 -2.87 -37.03
N MET A 151 18.23 -3.81 -36.23
CA MET A 151 19.01 -4.95 -35.74
C MET A 151 19.42 -5.89 -36.87
N LEU A 152 18.50 -6.22 -37.79
CA LEU A 152 18.78 -7.10 -38.92
C LEU A 152 19.79 -6.49 -39.90
N ARG A 153 19.72 -5.18 -40.17
CA ARG A 153 20.71 -4.46 -41.01
C ARG A 153 22.12 -4.50 -40.41
N ASN A 154 22.22 -4.55 -39.08
CA ASN A 154 23.48 -4.68 -38.36
C ASN A 154 23.86 -6.15 -38.06
N ASN A 155 23.33 -7.12 -38.83
CA ASN A 155 23.67 -8.53 -38.71
C ASN A 155 23.42 -9.17 -37.32
N TYR A 156 22.46 -8.64 -36.54
CA TYR A 156 22.04 -9.33 -35.32
C TYR A 156 21.35 -10.65 -35.65
N SER A 157 21.56 -11.65 -34.80
CA SER A 157 20.85 -12.93 -34.94
C SER A 157 19.33 -12.72 -34.78
N LYS A 158 18.55 -13.29 -35.71
CA LYS A 158 17.09 -13.17 -35.74
C LYS A 158 16.45 -13.58 -34.40
N THR A 159 16.98 -14.64 -33.80
CA THR A 159 16.52 -15.18 -32.50
C THR A 159 16.75 -14.19 -31.35
N LEU A 160 17.96 -13.62 -31.22
CA LEU A 160 18.23 -12.65 -30.15
C LEU A 160 17.44 -11.36 -30.37
N ALA A 161 17.39 -10.85 -31.60
CA ALA A 161 16.68 -9.61 -31.92
C ALA A 161 15.19 -9.71 -31.59
N THR A 162 14.53 -10.77 -32.06
CA THR A 162 13.09 -10.98 -31.80
C THR A 162 12.79 -11.25 -30.33
N GLY A 163 13.59 -12.07 -29.65
CA GLY A 163 13.45 -12.30 -28.21
C GLY A 163 13.59 -11.01 -27.40
N THR A 164 14.60 -10.19 -27.73
CA THR A 164 14.86 -8.91 -27.04
C THR A 164 13.69 -7.94 -27.19
N ILE A 165 13.12 -7.80 -28.40
CA ILE A 165 11.99 -6.91 -28.66
C ILE A 165 10.73 -7.38 -27.94
N CYS A 166 10.41 -8.68 -28.01
CA CYS A 166 9.26 -9.23 -27.29
C CYS A 166 9.40 -9.01 -25.78
N ALA A 167 10.53 -9.43 -25.20
CA ALA A 167 10.77 -9.32 -23.76
C ALA A 167 10.72 -7.86 -23.29
N SER A 168 11.38 -6.97 -24.03
CA SER A 168 11.38 -5.54 -23.71
C SER A 168 9.99 -4.91 -23.77
N GLY A 169 9.13 -5.34 -24.69
CA GLY A 169 7.75 -4.82 -24.77
C GLY A 169 6.87 -5.25 -23.60
N THR A 170 7.15 -6.41 -22.99
CA THR A 170 6.42 -6.88 -21.80
C THR A 170 6.83 -6.17 -20.50
N LEU A 171 7.98 -5.49 -20.48
CA LEU A 171 8.47 -4.76 -19.29
C LEU A 171 7.48 -3.70 -18.78
N GLY A 172 6.62 -3.15 -19.64
CA GLY A 172 5.61 -2.15 -19.27
C GLY A 172 4.52 -2.67 -18.34
N GLN A 173 4.43 -3.99 -18.15
CA GLN A 173 3.54 -4.56 -17.15
C GLN A 173 4.05 -4.36 -15.72
N ILE A 174 5.36 -4.33 -15.51
CA ILE A 174 5.96 -4.25 -14.16
C ILE A 174 6.64 -2.91 -13.88
N ILE A 175 7.19 -2.23 -14.89
CA ILE A 175 7.89 -0.95 -14.68
C ILE A 175 6.87 0.17 -14.49
N PRO A 176 6.88 0.89 -13.36
CA PRO A 176 5.97 2.00 -13.11
C PRO A 176 6.21 3.20 -14.03
N PRO A 177 5.16 3.96 -14.42
CA PRO A 177 3.74 3.78 -14.08
C PRO A 177 3.02 2.69 -14.92
N SER A 178 2.53 1.62 -14.29
CA SER A 178 1.94 0.47 -14.99
C SER A 178 0.42 0.39 -14.81
N ILE A 179 -0.31 0.26 -15.92
CA ILE A 179 -1.77 0.04 -15.90
C ILE A 179 -2.11 -1.29 -15.23
N VAL A 180 -1.29 -2.34 -15.45
CA VAL A 180 -1.46 -3.66 -14.83
C VAL A 180 -1.44 -3.53 -13.31
N LEU A 181 -0.46 -2.79 -12.78
CA LEU A 181 -0.30 -2.58 -11.35
C LEU A 181 -1.43 -1.73 -10.75
N ILE A 182 -1.96 -0.75 -11.48
CA ILE A 182 -3.13 0.04 -11.04
C ILE A 182 -4.34 -0.89 -10.86
N ILE A 183 -4.62 -1.75 -11.85
CA ILE A 183 -5.75 -2.68 -11.79
C ILE A 183 -5.52 -3.71 -10.68
N LEU A 184 -4.31 -4.27 -10.57
CA LEU A 184 -3.99 -5.22 -9.48
C LEU A 184 -4.14 -4.58 -8.10
N ALA A 185 -3.74 -3.32 -7.90
CA ALA A 185 -3.96 -2.63 -6.62
C ALA A 185 -5.45 -2.59 -6.23
N ASP A 186 -6.32 -2.20 -7.16
CA ASP A 186 -7.76 -2.14 -6.92
C ASP A 186 -8.36 -3.53 -6.59
N GLN A 187 -7.98 -4.55 -7.38
CA GLN A 187 -8.49 -5.91 -7.18
C GLN A 187 -7.94 -6.54 -5.88
N LEU A 188 -6.69 -6.25 -5.53
CA LEU A 188 -6.08 -6.71 -4.29
C LEU A 188 -6.62 -5.97 -3.07
N SER A 189 -6.92 -4.68 -3.17
CA SER A 189 -7.58 -3.94 -2.09
C SER A 189 -8.90 -4.60 -1.72
N SER A 190 -9.74 -4.92 -2.70
CA SER A 190 -10.99 -5.64 -2.45
C SER A 190 -10.76 -7.08 -1.93
N ALA A 191 -9.70 -7.74 -2.38
CA ALA A 191 -9.34 -9.07 -1.89
C ALA A 191 -8.84 -9.04 -0.43
N VAL A 192 -8.14 -7.98 -0.03
CA VAL A 192 -7.67 -7.76 1.34
C VAL A 192 -8.85 -7.62 2.31
N ASP A 193 -9.89 -6.87 1.93
CA ASP A 193 -11.08 -6.72 2.78
C ASP A 193 -11.77 -8.07 3.05
N GLN A 194 -11.85 -8.91 2.02
CA GLN A 194 -12.38 -10.26 2.12
C GLN A 194 -11.47 -11.16 2.97
N ALA A 195 -10.16 -11.10 2.76
CA ALA A 195 -9.19 -11.85 3.54
C ALA A 195 -9.16 -11.43 5.01
N SER A 196 -9.29 -10.13 5.30
CA SER A 196 -9.40 -9.58 6.66
C SER A 196 -10.65 -10.11 7.36
N THR A 197 -11.77 -10.17 6.62
CA THR A 197 -13.01 -10.76 7.13
C THR A 197 -12.85 -12.26 7.44
N MET A 198 -12.17 -13.01 6.57
CA MET A 198 -11.84 -14.42 6.82
C MET A 198 -10.94 -14.59 8.05
N ARG A 199 -9.86 -13.79 8.18
CA ARG A 199 -9.00 -13.81 9.37
C ARG A 199 -9.76 -13.48 10.65
N LYS A 200 -10.65 -12.49 10.64
CA LYS A 200 -11.48 -12.15 11.81
C LYS A 200 -12.38 -13.32 12.23
N ALA A 201 -12.93 -14.06 11.26
CA ALA A 201 -13.71 -15.25 11.54
C ALA A 201 -12.84 -16.38 12.14
N ASP A 202 -11.69 -16.65 11.52
CA ASP A 202 -10.75 -17.69 11.98
C ASP A 202 -10.20 -17.37 13.39
N PHE A 203 -9.84 -16.11 13.65
CA PHE A 203 -9.36 -15.65 14.96
C PHE A 203 -10.42 -15.79 16.04
N LYS A 204 -11.66 -15.40 15.74
CA LYS A 204 -12.78 -15.54 16.67
C LYS A 204 -13.04 -17.00 17.03
N GLU A 205 -12.91 -17.88 16.06
CA GLU A 205 -13.08 -19.32 16.28
C GLU A 205 -11.93 -19.92 17.08
N ALA A 206 -10.71 -19.46 16.82
CA ALA A 206 -9.51 -19.91 17.50
C ALA A 206 -9.47 -19.54 18.99
N THR A 207 -9.84 -18.30 19.30
CA THR A 207 -9.63 -17.68 20.62
C THR A 207 -10.94 -17.47 21.41
N GLY A 208 -12.08 -17.47 20.72
CA GLY A 208 -13.38 -17.04 21.28
C GLY A 208 -13.56 -15.51 21.35
N GLU A 209 -12.56 -14.72 21.00
CA GLU A 209 -12.61 -13.25 21.05
C GLU A 209 -13.29 -12.65 19.80
N PHE A 210 -14.20 -11.69 19.98
CA PHE A 210 -14.95 -11.09 18.85
C PHE A 210 -14.15 -10.06 18.05
N SER A 211 -13.10 -9.49 18.62
CA SER A 211 -12.29 -8.43 17.99
C SER A 211 -10.85 -8.90 17.82
N MET A 212 -10.41 -9.00 16.57
CA MET A 212 -9.02 -9.30 16.25
C MET A 212 -8.15 -8.03 16.42
N PRO A 213 -6.99 -8.13 17.10
CA PRO A 213 -5.99 -7.06 17.13
C PRO A 213 -5.57 -6.59 15.72
N SER A 214 -5.28 -5.29 15.57
CA SER A 214 -4.88 -4.70 14.29
C SER A 214 -3.51 -5.16 13.78
N GLU A 215 -2.68 -5.74 14.64
CA GLU A 215 -1.40 -6.35 14.29
C GLU A 215 -1.55 -7.62 13.42
N PHE A 216 -2.69 -8.32 13.50
CA PHE A 216 -2.98 -9.50 12.69
C PHE A 216 -3.80 -9.18 11.43
N ASP A 217 -4.24 -7.93 11.27
CA ASP A 217 -4.98 -7.49 10.10
C ASP A 217 -4.07 -7.36 8.88
N ILE A 218 -4.63 -7.48 7.69
CA ILE A 218 -3.88 -7.46 6.43
C ILE A 218 -3.77 -6.01 5.95
N THR A 219 -2.59 -5.61 5.48
CA THR A 219 -2.38 -4.27 4.93
C THR A 219 -2.93 -4.22 3.50
N SER A 220 -3.80 -3.25 3.24
CA SER A 220 -4.32 -3.00 1.88
C SER A 220 -3.20 -2.55 0.95
N ALA A 221 -3.39 -2.77 -0.35
CA ALA A 221 -2.46 -2.31 -1.38
C ALA A 221 -3.03 -1.07 -2.07
N SER A 222 -2.32 0.05 -2.03
CA SER A 222 -2.62 1.18 -2.92
C SER A 222 -1.86 1.06 -4.24
N ALA A 223 -2.33 1.78 -5.27
CA ALA A 223 -1.61 1.84 -6.55
C ALA A 223 -0.21 2.47 -6.42
N GLY A 224 -0.02 3.37 -5.46
CA GLY A 224 1.30 3.92 -5.14
C GLY A 224 2.24 2.88 -4.55
N ASP A 225 1.73 2.06 -3.61
CA ASP A 225 2.51 0.97 -3.00
C ASP A 225 2.87 -0.10 -4.02
N MET A 226 1.95 -0.44 -4.93
CA MET A 226 2.23 -1.32 -6.06
C MET A 226 3.39 -0.79 -6.92
N PHE A 227 3.38 0.50 -7.24
CA PHE A 227 4.45 1.11 -8.04
C PHE A 227 5.79 1.06 -7.32
N MET A 228 5.81 1.43 -6.03
CA MET A 228 7.02 1.36 -5.21
C MET A 228 7.54 -0.07 -5.10
N GLY A 229 6.65 -1.04 -4.85
CA GLY A 229 7.04 -2.43 -4.68
C GLY A 229 7.50 -3.11 -5.98
N ALA A 230 6.98 -2.70 -7.13
CA ALA A 230 7.40 -3.22 -8.42
C ALA A 230 8.69 -2.58 -8.97
N PHE A 231 9.06 -1.40 -8.47
CA PHE A 231 10.18 -0.61 -9.01
C PHE A 231 11.51 -1.37 -8.96
N ILE A 232 11.90 -1.89 -7.79
CA ILE A 232 13.17 -2.62 -7.62
C ILE A 232 13.17 -3.93 -8.43
N PRO A 233 12.17 -4.83 -8.32
CA PRO A 233 12.10 -6.03 -9.14
C PRO A 233 12.12 -5.73 -10.65
N GLY A 234 11.44 -4.67 -11.09
CA GLY A 234 11.44 -4.22 -12.48
C GLY A 234 12.85 -3.82 -12.96
N LEU A 235 13.60 -3.05 -12.17
CA LEU A 235 14.98 -2.69 -12.47
C LEU A 235 15.92 -3.90 -12.45
N VAL A 236 15.73 -4.82 -11.50
CA VAL A 236 16.48 -6.09 -11.45
C VAL A 236 16.26 -6.88 -12.75
N LEU A 237 15.03 -6.97 -13.24
CA LEU A 237 14.71 -7.68 -14.47
C LEU A 237 15.34 -7.01 -15.71
N VAL A 238 15.28 -5.67 -15.80
CA VAL A 238 15.98 -4.90 -16.84
C VAL A 238 17.49 -5.18 -16.81
N GLY A 239 18.09 -5.15 -15.62
CA GLY A 239 19.51 -5.44 -15.41
C GLY A 239 19.88 -6.86 -15.85
N ILE A 240 19.08 -7.86 -15.49
CA ILE A 240 19.26 -9.26 -15.90
C ILE A 240 19.20 -9.39 -17.43
N TYR A 241 18.28 -8.69 -18.10
CA TYR A 241 18.17 -8.71 -19.57
C TYR A 241 19.38 -8.07 -20.24
N MET A 242 19.81 -6.89 -19.78
CA MET A 242 20.98 -6.20 -20.32
C MET A 242 22.25 -7.02 -20.10
N LEU A 243 22.40 -7.62 -18.91
CA LEU A 243 23.50 -8.50 -18.57
C LEU A 243 23.52 -9.75 -19.46
N TYR A 244 22.37 -10.40 -19.68
CA TYR A 244 22.26 -11.54 -20.58
C TYR A 244 22.67 -11.19 -22.02
N ILE A 245 22.22 -10.05 -22.55
CA ILE A 245 22.59 -9.60 -23.91
C ILE A 245 24.09 -9.34 -23.98
N LEU A 246 24.67 -8.67 -22.98
CA LEU A 246 26.10 -8.40 -22.92
C LEU A 246 26.92 -9.69 -22.84
N ILE A 247 26.59 -10.62 -21.93
CA ILE A 247 27.27 -11.91 -21.79
C ILE A 247 27.15 -12.71 -23.09
N SER A 248 25.95 -12.77 -23.68
CA SER A 248 25.71 -13.47 -24.95
C SER A 248 26.54 -12.88 -26.09
N ALA A 249 26.67 -11.54 -26.16
CA ALA A 249 27.50 -10.85 -27.14
C ALA A 249 29.00 -11.11 -26.92
N LEU A 250 29.46 -11.18 -25.67
CA LEU A 250 30.87 -11.47 -25.35
C LEU A 250 31.24 -12.94 -25.65
N VAL A 251 30.37 -13.88 -25.31
CA VAL A 251 30.61 -15.32 -25.56
C VAL A 251 30.42 -15.68 -27.04
N ARG A 252 29.48 -15.04 -27.72
CA ARG A 252 29.19 -15.26 -29.16
C ARG A 252 29.12 -13.92 -29.91
N PRO A 253 30.27 -13.32 -30.27
CA PRO A 253 30.32 -12.01 -30.94
C PRO A 253 29.50 -11.95 -32.25
N LYS A 254 29.35 -13.08 -32.94
CA LYS A 254 28.56 -13.18 -34.18
C LYS A 254 27.05 -12.99 -33.98
N THR A 255 26.51 -13.18 -32.78
CA THR A 255 25.06 -13.08 -32.56
C THR A 255 24.58 -11.65 -32.33
N ALA A 256 25.47 -10.76 -31.92
CA ALA A 256 25.18 -9.37 -31.57
C ALA A 256 26.42 -8.48 -31.78
N PRO A 257 26.82 -8.23 -33.04
CA PRO A 257 28.03 -7.47 -33.33
C PRO A 257 27.89 -6.00 -32.87
N PRO A 258 29.00 -5.33 -32.53
CA PRO A 258 29.01 -3.91 -32.24
C PRO A 258 28.69 -3.10 -33.50
N VAL A 259 27.93 -2.03 -33.34
CA VAL A 259 27.53 -1.11 -34.41
C VAL A 259 28.46 0.11 -34.37
N HIS A 260 29.26 0.30 -35.41
CA HIS A 260 30.14 1.47 -35.48
C HIS A 260 29.32 2.75 -35.64
N PHE A 261 29.50 3.68 -34.70
CA PHE A 261 29.01 5.05 -34.86
C PHE A 261 29.99 5.81 -35.75
N GLU A 262 29.52 6.28 -36.92
CA GLU A 262 30.36 7.00 -37.88
C GLU A 262 30.77 8.42 -37.39
N GLY A 263 30.12 8.94 -36.35
CA GLY A 263 30.41 10.26 -35.77
C GLY A 263 31.47 10.25 -34.66
N LYS A 264 31.83 11.44 -34.17
CA LYS A 264 32.70 11.61 -32.99
C LYS A 264 31.84 11.76 -31.72
N PHE A 265 32.30 11.21 -30.61
CA PHE A 265 31.74 11.48 -29.28
C PHE A 265 32.16 12.88 -28.80
N ASP A 266 31.55 13.90 -29.40
CA ASP A 266 31.83 15.31 -29.10
C ASP A 266 30.78 15.94 -28.15
N ARG A 267 30.99 17.21 -27.80
CA ARG A 267 30.05 17.95 -26.92
C ARG A 267 28.66 18.08 -27.56
N GLN A 268 28.54 18.09 -28.88
CA GLN A 268 27.26 18.18 -29.58
C GLN A 268 26.48 16.86 -29.50
N PHE A 269 27.17 15.73 -29.64
CA PHE A 269 26.60 14.40 -29.40
C PHE A 269 26.14 14.25 -27.95
N ALA A 270 26.97 14.67 -26.97
CA ALA A 270 26.57 14.67 -25.56
C ALA A 270 25.31 15.52 -25.32
N LEU A 271 25.21 16.70 -25.93
CA LEU A 271 24.01 17.55 -25.85
C LEU A 271 22.79 16.89 -26.50
N LYS A 272 22.96 16.22 -27.65
CA LYS A 272 21.89 15.46 -28.32
C LYS A 272 21.38 14.31 -27.44
N VAL A 273 22.29 13.53 -26.85
CA VAL A 273 21.98 12.46 -25.90
C VAL A 273 21.22 13.01 -24.70
N PHE A 274 21.71 14.09 -24.10
CA PHE A 274 21.07 14.76 -22.99
C PHE A 274 19.64 15.22 -23.33
N LEU A 275 19.46 15.93 -24.45
CA LEU A 275 18.15 16.44 -24.88
C LEU A 275 17.17 15.33 -25.33
N ALA A 276 17.66 14.16 -25.75
CA ALA A 276 16.81 13.03 -26.08
C ALA A 276 16.37 12.25 -24.82
N LEU A 277 17.28 12.06 -23.86
CA LEU A 277 17.08 11.17 -22.72
C LEU A 277 16.46 11.87 -21.49
N VAL A 278 16.93 13.09 -21.18
CA VAL A 278 16.55 13.76 -19.94
C VAL A 278 15.08 14.13 -19.90
N PRO A 279 14.46 14.74 -20.93
CA PRO A 279 13.06 15.17 -20.81
C PRO A 279 12.07 14.02 -20.53
N PRO A 280 12.12 12.86 -21.24
CA PRO A 280 11.26 11.72 -20.90
C PRO A 280 11.53 11.15 -19.51
N LEU A 281 12.80 11.02 -19.10
CA LEU A 281 13.15 10.56 -17.75
C LEU A 281 12.67 11.55 -16.68
N THR A 282 12.86 12.85 -16.88
CA THR A 282 12.38 13.89 -15.96
C THR A 282 10.87 13.79 -15.80
N LEU A 283 10.11 13.55 -16.87
CA LEU A 283 8.66 13.33 -16.75
C LEU A 283 8.35 12.10 -15.89
N ILE A 284 8.99 10.96 -16.18
CA ILE A 284 8.75 9.71 -15.46
C ILE A 284 9.13 9.85 -13.99
N PHE A 285 10.28 10.44 -13.68
CA PHE A 285 10.72 10.69 -12.30
C PHE A 285 9.89 11.76 -11.61
N ALA A 286 9.37 12.77 -12.32
CA ALA A 286 8.45 13.74 -11.72
C ALA A 286 7.13 13.06 -11.32
N VAL A 287 6.59 12.23 -12.20
CA VAL A 287 5.36 11.47 -11.94
C VAL A 287 5.57 10.45 -10.83
N LEU A 288 6.54 9.54 -10.99
CA LEU A 288 6.85 8.50 -10.00
C LEU A 288 7.32 9.11 -8.69
N GLY A 289 8.18 10.11 -8.72
CA GLY A 289 8.68 10.81 -7.53
C GLY A 289 7.57 11.50 -6.77
N SER A 290 6.58 12.09 -7.44
CA SER A 290 5.41 12.68 -6.77
C SER A 290 4.54 11.63 -6.06
N ILE A 291 4.49 10.39 -6.57
CA ILE A 291 3.81 9.27 -5.93
C ILE A 291 4.63 8.75 -4.75
N VAL A 292 5.93 8.49 -4.95
CA VAL A 292 6.84 7.92 -3.94
C VAL A 292 6.98 8.86 -2.74
N LEU A 293 7.07 10.17 -2.98
CA LEU A 293 7.17 11.18 -1.92
C LEU A 293 5.80 11.52 -1.29
N GLY A 294 4.71 10.90 -1.73
CA GLY A 294 3.36 11.19 -1.22
C GLY A 294 2.84 12.60 -1.54
N ILE A 295 3.48 13.32 -2.48
CA ILE A 295 3.09 14.68 -2.89
C ILE A 295 1.80 14.65 -3.70
N ALA A 296 1.64 13.63 -4.54
CA ALA A 296 0.51 13.47 -5.43
C ALA A 296 -0.03 12.03 -5.40
N THR A 297 -1.34 11.88 -5.40
CA THR A 297 -2.00 10.59 -5.61
C THR A 297 -1.84 10.12 -7.06
N VAL A 298 -2.05 8.83 -7.35
CA VAL A 298 -1.77 8.24 -8.67
C VAL A 298 -2.55 8.92 -9.81
N ASN A 299 -3.78 9.39 -9.56
CA ASN A 299 -4.57 10.17 -10.52
C ASN A 299 -3.99 11.59 -10.75
N GLN A 300 -3.56 12.29 -9.70
CA GLN A 300 -2.89 13.60 -9.80
C GLN A 300 -1.56 13.49 -10.55
N ALA A 301 -0.76 12.47 -10.22
CA ALA A 301 0.46 12.11 -10.93
C ALA A 301 0.20 11.79 -12.41
N GLY A 302 -0.87 11.05 -12.71
CA GLY A 302 -1.33 10.80 -14.09
C GLY A 302 -1.63 12.10 -14.84
N ALA A 303 -2.25 13.09 -14.20
CA ALA A 303 -2.53 14.39 -14.81
C ALA A 303 -1.24 15.19 -15.10
N ILE A 304 -0.28 15.18 -14.16
CA ILE A 304 1.06 15.75 -14.37
C ILE A 304 1.73 15.08 -15.57
N GLY A 305 1.65 13.76 -15.66
CA GLY A 305 2.17 12.95 -16.77
C GLY A 305 1.55 13.33 -18.11
N ALA A 306 0.21 13.37 -18.19
CA ALA A 306 -0.54 13.71 -19.40
C ALA A 306 -0.22 15.13 -19.91
N ILE A 307 -0.19 16.11 -19.01
CA ILE A 307 0.17 17.50 -19.34
C ILE A 307 1.63 17.58 -19.80
N GLY A 308 2.55 16.94 -19.07
CA GLY A 308 3.97 16.93 -19.41
C GLY A 308 4.24 16.27 -20.77
N ALA A 309 3.59 15.15 -21.09
CA ALA A 309 3.69 14.50 -22.39
C ALA A 309 3.12 15.36 -23.51
N MET A 310 2.04 16.10 -23.27
CA MET A 310 1.48 17.05 -24.23
C MET A 310 2.46 18.21 -24.52
N ILE A 311 3.04 18.80 -23.47
CA ILE A 311 4.05 19.86 -23.61
C ILE A 311 5.27 19.32 -24.37
N MET A 312 5.72 18.11 -24.05
CA MET A 312 6.86 17.49 -24.73
C MET A 312 6.60 17.20 -26.20
N GLY A 313 5.46 16.57 -26.50
CA GLY A 313 5.07 16.33 -27.88
C GLY A 313 4.93 17.63 -28.67
N SER A 314 4.49 18.73 -28.03
CA SER A 314 4.34 20.03 -28.71
C SER A 314 5.65 20.61 -29.26
N TYR A 315 6.78 20.51 -28.55
CA TYR A 315 8.05 21.01 -29.08
C TYR A 315 8.66 20.03 -30.09
N ARG A 316 8.42 18.72 -29.93
CA ARG A 316 8.94 17.70 -30.84
C ARG A 316 8.25 17.75 -32.20
N LEU A 317 6.93 17.91 -32.21
CA LEU A 317 6.13 18.12 -33.43
C LEU A 317 6.51 19.41 -34.19
N ALA A 318 7.15 20.37 -33.53
CA ALA A 318 7.65 21.60 -34.14
C ALA A 318 9.18 21.63 -34.29
N ALA A 319 9.85 20.48 -34.24
CA ALA A 319 11.30 20.38 -34.36
C ALA A 319 11.81 21.14 -35.61
N GLY A 320 12.86 21.95 -35.42
CA GLY A 320 13.43 22.82 -36.46
C GLY A 320 12.84 24.22 -36.57
N LYS A 321 11.74 24.54 -35.85
CA LYS A 321 11.19 25.92 -35.79
C LYS A 321 11.71 26.69 -34.58
N ARG A 322 11.93 28.00 -34.72
CA ARG A 322 12.40 28.88 -33.62
C ARG A 322 11.46 28.88 -32.41
N ASN A 323 10.15 28.71 -32.62
CA ASN A 323 9.13 28.68 -31.57
C ASN A 323 8.87 27.29 -30.98
N ALA A 324 9.70 26.28 -31.29
CA ALA A 324 9.50 24.91 -30.84
C ALA A 324 9.41 24.82 -29.31
N TYR A 325 10.38 25.39 -28.60
CA TYR A 325 10.50 25.27 -27.14
C TYR A 325 9.70 26.31 -26.34
N TYR A 326 9.05 27.29 -26.97
CA TYR A 326 8.37 28.38 -26.27
C TYR A 326 7.30 27.91 -25.26
N PRO A 327 6.40 26.95 -25.58
CA PRO A 327 5.44 26.45 -24.59
C PRO A 327 6.11 25.77 -23.39
N ALA A 328 7.19 25.01 -23.62
CA ALA A 328 7.92 24.33 -22.54
C ALA A 328 8.68 25.33 -21.65
N ILE A 329 9.29 26.38 -22.23
CA ILE A 329 9.95 27.45 -21.48
C ILE A 329 8.92 28.23 -20.65
N LEU A 330 7.78 28.58 -21.23
CA LEU A 330 6.70 29.27 -20.52
C LEU A 330 6.17 28.42 -19.35
N ALA A 331 5.91 27.13 -19.58
CA ALA A 331 5.48 26.22 -18.52
C ALA A 331 6.51 26.11 -17.39
N SER A 332 7.80 25.98 -17.74
CA SER A 332 8.89 25.88 -16.76
C SER A 332 9.03 27.18 -15.94
N ALA A 333 8.97 28.34 -16.60
CA ALA A 333 9.00 29.64 -15.94
C ALA A 333 7.81 29.83 -15.00
N SER A 334 6.61 29.46 -15.45
CA SER A 334 5.40 29.50 -14.63
C SER A 334 5.48 28.58 -13.40
N LEU A 335 6.02 27.36 -13.55
CA LEU A 335 6.24 26.46 -12.42
C LEU A 335 7.26 27.02 -11.42
N ILE A 336 8.35 27.64 -11.89
CA ILE A 336 9.33 28.30 -11.02
C ILE A 336 8.67 29.44 -10.24
N VAL A 337 7.82 30.23 -10.88
CA VAL A 337 7.06 31.32 -10.22
C VAL A 337 6.12 30.77 -9.16
N ILE A 338 5.36 29.71 -9.47
CA ILE A 338 4.43 29.06 -8.51
C ILE A 338 5.21 28.48 -7.33
N PHE A 339 6.29 27.74 -7.60
CA PHE A 339 7.10 27.10 -6.55
C PHE A 339 7.77 28.15 -5.66
N SER A 340 8.32 29.22 -6.24
CA SER A 340 8.89 30.32 -5.47
C SER A 340 7.82 31.02 -4.62
N ALA A 341 6.61 31.22 -5.17
CA ALA A 341 5.51 31.81 -4.40
C ALA A 341 5.13 30.93 -3.20
N LEU A 342 5.09 29.60 -3.37
CA LEU A 342 4.79 28.65 -2.29
C LEU A 342 5.93 28.53 -1.26
N ALA A 343 7.18 28.71 -1.67
CA ALA A 343 8.34 28.58 -0.78
C ALA A 343 8.53 29.80 0.12
N PHE A 344 8.24 31.00 -0.40
CA PHE A 344 8.46 32.27 0.31
C PHE A 344 7.20 32.86 0.95
N PHE A 345 6.00 32.46 0.52
CA PHE A 345 4.74 33.04 1.00
C PHE A 345 3.71 31.97 1.39
N THR A 346 2.98 32.20 2.47
CA THR A 346 1.83 31.38 2.86
C THR A 346 0.57 31.87 2.12
N ILE A 347 0.24 31.20 1.02
CA ILE A 347 -0.89 31.60 0.17
C ILE A 347 -2.20 31.12 0.79
N ASN A 348 -3.03 32.05 1.26
CA ASN A 348 -4.40 31.77 1.69
C ASN A 348 -5.38 32.78 1.09
N VAL A 349 -6.13 32.34 0.08
CA VAL A 349 -7.09 33.19 -0.66
C VAL A 349 -8.22 33.70 0.25
N LYS A 350 -8.61 32.94 1.29
CA LYS A 350 -9.69 33.34 2.21
C LYS A 350 -9.21 34.24 3.34
N ASN A 351 -7.92 34.25 3.65
CA ASN A 351 -7.35 34.97 4.78
C ASN A 351 -6.29 35.99 4.33
N MET A 352 -6.63 36.86 3.38
CA MET A 352 -5.74 37.94 2.92
C MET A 352 -5.90 39.15 3.83
N GLN A 353 -4.94 39.40 4.73
CA GLN A 353 -4.99 40.52 5.67
C GLN A 353 -3.96 41.61 5.35
N THR A 354 -2.86 41.23 4.69
CA THR A 354 -1.74 42.13 4.41
C THR A 354 -1.52 42.33 2.90
N ALA A 355 -0.84 43.42 2.51
CA ALA A 355 -0.47 43.68 1.12
C ALA A 355 0.47 42.61 0.54
N THR A 356 1.27 41.96 1.41
CA THR A 356 2.11 40.82 1.05
C THR A 356 1.31 39.58 0.69
N ASP A 357 0.19 39.31 1.36
CA ASP A 357 -0.70 38.19 1.04
C ASP A 357 -1.33 38.39 -0.35
N VAL A 358 -1.77 39.62 -0.64
CA VAL A 358 -2.32 39.99 -1.95
C VAL A 358 -1.26 39.84 -3.04
N LEU A 359 -0.03 40.32 -2.80
CA LEU A 359 1.06 40.14 -3.75
C LEU A 359 1.35 38.66 -4.01
N ALA A 360 1.39 37.83 -2.96
CA ALA A 360 1.62 36.39 -3.09
C ALA A 360 0.54 35.71 -3.95
N VAL A 361 -0.74 36.04 -3.73
CA VAL A 361 -1.86 35.53 -4.53
C VAL A 361 -1.76 36.01 -5.98
N VAL A 362 -1.40 37.27 -6.23
CA VAL A 362 -1.24 37.81 -7.59
C VAL A 362 -0.09 37.13 -8.33
N VAL A 363 1.07 36.96 -7.70
CA VAL A 363 2.23 36.29 -8.30
C VAL A 363 1.89 34.84 -8.63
N ALA A 364 1.24 34.12 -7.70
CA ALA A 364 0.75 32.77 -7.96
C ALA A 364 -0.28 32.73 -9.10
N GLY A 365 -1.20 33.70 -9.15
CA GLY A 365 -2.18 33.85 -10.22
C GLY A 365 -1.54 34.06 -11.59
N ILE A 366 -0.50 34.90 -11.69
CA ILE A 366 0.29 35.09 -12.92
C ILE A 366 0.98 33.78 -13.32
N GLY A 367 1.57 33.07 -12.36
CA GLY A 367 2.17 31.76 -12.58
C GLY A 367 1.18 30.76 -13.18
N VAL A 368 -0.01 30.63 -12.56
CA VAL A 368 -1.09 29.74 -13.02
C VAL A 368 -1.63 30.14 -14.39
N ALA A 369 -1.81 31.44 -14.66
CA ALA A 369 -2.25 31.93 -15.96
C ALA A 369 -1.22 31.61 -17.05
N GLY A 370 0.08 31.81 -16.78
CA GLY A 370 1.15 31.45 -17.70
C GLY A 370 1.22 29.93 -17.96
N LEU A 371 1.04 29.11 -16.92
CA LEU A 371 1.00 27.65 -17.06
C LEU A 371 -0.20 27.22 -17.92
N SER A 372 -1.37 27.78 -17.66
CA SER A 372 -2.58 27.51 -18.43
C SER A 372 -2.43 27.91 -19.90
N ALA A 373 -1.81 29.07 -20.18
CA ALA A 373 -1.49 29.51 -21.52
C ALA A 373 -0.51 28.57 -22.23
N ALA A 374 0.51 28.07 -21.52
CA ALA A 374 1.47 27.11 -22.05
C ALA A 374 0.80 25.77 -22.42
N ILE A 375 -0.09 25.27 -21.56
CA ILE A 375 -0.88 24.05 -21.81
C ILE A 375 -1.79 24.25 -23.02
N ALA A 376 -2.55 25.36 -23.06
CA ALA A 376 -3.44 25.67 -24.17
C ALA A 376 -2.69 25.80 -25.50
N TRP A 377 -1.51 26.43 -25.50
CA TRP A 377 -0.66 26.50 -26.69
C TRP A 377 -0.15 25.12 -27.11
N SER A 378 0.28 24.30 -26.16
CA SER A 378 0.74 22.93 -26.42
C SER A 378 -0.37 22.07 -27.02
N ALA A 379 -1.58 22.14 -26.45
CA ALA A 379 -2.78 21.46 -26.94
C ALA A 379 -3.15 21.92 -28.35
N TRP A 380 -3.21 23.24 -28.58
CA TRP A 380 -3.53 23.80 -29.90
C TRP A 380 -2.53 23.35 -30.97
N ARG A 381 -1.25 23.31 -30.63
CA ARG A 381 -0.20 22.87 -31.54
C ARG A 381 -0.32 21.37 -31.84
N ALA A 382 -0.49 20.53 -30.82
CA ALA A 382 -0.69 19.09 -30.99
C ALA A 382 -1.95 18.78 -31.79
N TYR A 383 -2.99 19.62 -31.69
CA TYR A 383 -4.20 19.52 -32.49
C TYR A 383 -3.98 19.91 -33.96
N LYS A 384 -3.25 21.00 -34.21
CA LYS A 384 -3.00 21.50 -35.58
C LYS A 384 -1.94 20.73 -36.36
N VAL A 385 -0.92 20.20 -35.69
CA VAL A 385 0.19 19.48 -36.34
C VAL A 385 -0.14 18.00 -36.44
N GLU A 386 -0.22 17.49 -37.67
CA GLU A 386 -0.49 16.08 -38.01
C GLU A 386 -1.78 15.52 -37.37
N ASN A 387 -2.69 16.40 -36.90
CA ASN A 387 -3.90 16.01 -36.16
C ASN A 387 -3.61 15.10 -34.94
N THR A 388 -2.40 15.22 -34.38
CA THR A 388 -1.84 14.29 -33.39
C THR A 388 -2.75 14.17 -32.17
N LEU A 389 -3.23 15.29 -31.63
CA LEU A 389 -4.08 15.28 -30.43
C LEU A 389 -5.39 14.52 -30.65
N ARG A 390 -6.01 14.64 -31.84
CA ARG A 390 -7.26 13.93 -32.14
C ARG A 390 -7.03 12.42 -32.20
N GLU A 391 -5.94 11.99 -32.84
CA GLU A 391 -5.57 10.57 -32.87
C GLU A 391 -5.28 10.02 -31.47
N VAL A 392 -4.53 10.78 -30.65
CA VAL A 392 -4.21 10.41 -29.27
C VAL A 392 -5.48 10.30 -28.44
N MET A 393 -6.39 11.27 -28.53
CA MET A 393 -7.67 11.24 -27.80
C MET A 393 -8.55 10.05 -28.22
N MET A 394 -8.66 9.77 -29.53
CA MET A 394 -9.44 8.63 -30.03
C MET A 394 -8.84 7.29 -29.60
N ALA A 395 -7.52 7.13 -29.70
CA ALA A 395 -6.84 5.91 -29.27
C ALA A 395 -6.92 5.71 -27.74
N THR A 396 -6.84 6.80 -26.97
CA THR A 396 -7.03 6.79 -25.52
C THR A 396 -8.44 6.36 -25.17
N ALA A 397 -9.46 6.96 -25.80
CA ALA A 397 -10.86 6.64 -25.56
C ALA A 397 -11.17 5.17 -25.91
N HIS A 398 -10.68 4.66 -27.04
CA HIS A 398 -10.87 3.27 -27.44
C HIS A 398 -10.24 2.29 -26.44
N THR A 399 -8.96 2.52 -26.08
CA THR A 399 -8.25 1.65 -25.13
C THR A 399 -8.90 1.69 -23.76
N THR A 400 -9.23 2.89 -23.27
CA THR A 400 -9.92 3.07 -21.98
C THR A 400 -11.27 2.37 -21.99
N SER A 401 -12.09 2.56 -23.03
CA SER A 401 -13.41 1.91 -23.13
C SER A 401 -13.28 0.37 -23.10
N MET A 402 -12.29 -0.19 -23.78
CA MET A 402 -12.00 -1.63 -23.73
C MET A 402 -11.69 -2.08 -22.29
N VAL A 403 -10.77 -1.41 -21.58
CA VAL A 403 -10.42 -1.76 -20.19
C VAL A 403 -11.63 -1.69 -19.27
N PHE A 404 -12.40 -0.60 -19.33
CA PHE A 404 -13.56 -0.41 -18.45
C PHE A 404 -14.69 -1.40 -18.74
N ILE A 405 -14.98 -1.73 -20.00
CA ILE A 405 -16.02 -2.74 -20.30
C ILE A 405 -15.59 -4.13 -19.83
N ILE A 406 -14.30 -4.47 -19.85
CA ILE A 406 -13.80 -5.73 -19.28
C ILE A 406 -13.99 -5.73 -17.76
N LEU A 407 -13.64 -4.64 -17.06
CA LEU A 407 -13.85 -4.49 -15.60
C LEU A 407 -15.33 -4.69 -15.23
N ILE A 408 -16.23 -4.09 -15.99
CA ILE A 408 -17.69 -4.26 -15.89
C ILE A 408 -18.09 -5.73 -16.03
N GLY A 409 -17.59 -6.38 -17.09
CA GLY A 409 -17.94 -7.75 -17.43
C GLY A 409 -17.54 -8.74 -16.34
N ALA A 410 -16.38 -8.52 -15.75
CA ALA A 410 -15.84 -9.35 -14.69
C ALA A 410 -16.62 -9.21 -13.37
N ALA A 411 -17.14 -8.03 -13.02
CA ALA A 411 -18.01 -7.86 -11.85
C ALA A 411 -19.27 -8.75 -11.93
N MET A 412 -19.86 -8.87 -13.12
CA MET A 412 -21.00 -9.77 -13.36
C MET A 412 -20.58 -11.24 -13.31
N LEU A 413 -19.41 -11.58 -13.86
CA LEU A 413 -18.86 -12.93 -13.79
C LEU A 413 -18.57 -13.38 -12.36
N THR A 414 -17.94 -12.54 -11.54
CA THR A 414 -17.66 -12.84 -10.13
C THR A 414 -18.96 -13.04 -9.34
N SER A 415 -20.00 -12.25 -9.64
CA SER A 415 -21.33 -12.45 -9.06
C SER A 415 -21.90 -13.82 -9.43
N ALA A 416 -21.89 -14.21 -10.71
CA ALA A 416 -22.37 -15.51 -11.16
C ALA A 416 -21.54 -16.67 -10.60
N PHE A 417 -20.21 -16.52 -10.52
CA PHE A 417 -19.32 -17.51 -9.96
C PHE A 417 -19.62 -17.78 -8.49
N ARG A 418 -19.85 -16.72 -7.69
CA ARG A 418 -20.31 -16.81 -6.30
C ARG A 418 -21.71 -17.41 -6.18
N ALA A 419 -22.61 -17.06 -7.10
CA ALA A 419 -23.98 -17.55 -7.11
C ALA A 419 -24.07 -19.08 -7.16
N PHE A 420 -23.12 -19.74 -7.83
CA PHE A 420 -23.04 -21.19 -7.96
C PHE A 420 -22.04 -21.85 -6.99
N GLY A 421 -21.55 -21.13 -5.97
CA GLY A 421 -20.62 -21.67 -4.97
C GLY A 421 -19.19 -21.89 -5.48
N GLY A 422 -18.77 -21.17 -6.52
CA GLY A 422 -17.44 -21.31 -7.10
C GLY A 422 -16.32 -20.88 -6.15
N GLU A 423 -16.57 -19.89 -5.29
CA GLU A 423 -15.59 -19.39 -4.32
C GLU A 423 -15.28 -20.45 -3.25
N GLU A 424 -16.31 -21.07 -2.67
CA GLU A 424 -16.12 -22.18 -1.72
C GLU A 424 -15.42 -23.36 -2.37
N LEU A 425 -15.73 -23.68 -3.64
CA LEU A 425 -15.07 -24.76 -4.37
C LEU A 425 -13.56 -24.53 -4.52
N VAL A 426 -13.16 -23.32 -4.93
CA VAL A 426 -11.74 -22.98 -5.12
C VAL A 426 -11.03 -22.92 -3.77
N ARG A 427 -11.66 -22.34 -2.75
CA ARG A 427 -11.14 -22.34 -1.37
C ARG A 427 -10.87 -23.75 -0.89
N ASP A 428 -11.88 -24.62 -0.93
CA ASP A 428 -11.78 -26.01 -0.48
C ASP A 428 -10.73 -26.82 -1.26
N PHE A 429 -10.59 -26.55 -2.56
CA PHE A 429 -9.56 -27.18 -3.38
C PHE A 429 -8.16 -26.75 -2.94
N LEU A 430 -7.92 -25.44 -2.80
CA LEU A 430 -6.61 -24.91 -2.42
C LEU A 430 -6.24 -25.26 -0.97
N THR A 431 -7.18 -25.16 -0.03
CA THR A 431 -6.93 -25.51 1.38
C THR A 431 -6.75 -27.01 1.60
N GLY A 432 -7.32 -27.85 0.73
CA GLY A 432 -7.14 -29.30 0.76
C GLY A 432 -5.79 -29.80 0.22
N LEU A 433 -4.97 -28.95 -0.38
CA LEU A 433 -3.68 -29.36 -0.94
C LEU A 433 -2.64 -29.61 0.17
N PRO A 434 -1.87 -30.71 0.11
CA PRO A 434 -0.77 -30.95 1.04
C PRO A 434 0.34 -29.91 0.80
N GLY A 435 0.95 -29.40 1.86
CA GLY A 435 2.10 -28.48 1.78
C GLY A 435 1.84 -27.00 2.09
N GLY A 436 0.61 -26.64 2.51
CA GLY A 436 0.26 -25.30 3.02
C GLY A 436 0.43 -24.17 2.00
N PHE A 437 0.68 -22.96 2.50
CA PHE A 437 0.77 -21.74 1.70
C PHE A 437 1.63 -21.88 0.43
N TRP A 438 2.85 -22.40 0.52
CA TRP A 438 3.76 -22.47 -0.64
C TRP A 438 3.21 -23.34 -1.76
N THR A 439 2.51 -24.43 -1.42
CA THR A 439 1.88 -25.28 -2.44
C THR A 439 0.70 -24.57 -3.08
N GLN A 440 -0.14 -23.92 -2.28
CA GLN A 440 -1.25 -23.08 -2.80
C GLN A 440 -0.73 -21.98 -3.72
N PHE A 441 0.30 -21.26 -3.28
CA PHE A 441 0.93 -20.19 -4.03
C PHE A 441 1.48 -20.69 -5.38
N ILE A 442 2.26 -21.78 -5.39
CA ILE A 442 2.82 -22.35 -6.62
C ILE A 442 1.72 -22.81 -7.58
N VAL A 443 0.67 -23.47 -7.06
CA VAL A 443 -0.46 -23.92 -7.89
C VAL A 443 -1.21 -22.73 -8.48
N VAL A 444 -1.49 -21.70 -7.68
CA VAL A 444 -2.14 -20.47 -8.17
C VAL A 444 -1.27 -19.76 -9.21
N MET A 445 0.03 -19.64 -8.98
CA MET A 445 0.96 -19.09 -9.96
C MET A 445 0.98 -19.90 -11.26
N ALA A 446 0.98 -21.24 -11.17
CA ALA A 446 0.93 -22.10 -12.35
C ALA A 446 -0.40 -21.95 -13.12
N VAL A 447 -1.53 -21.83 -12.42
CA VAL A 447 -2.85 -21.59 -13.05
C VAL A 447 -2.87 -20.24 -13.74
N ILE A 448 -2.42 -19.16 -13.09
CA ILE A 448 -2.31 -17.82 -13.69
C ILE A 448 -1.40 -17.85 -14.91
N PHE A 449 -0.26 -18.54 -14.82
CA PHE A 449 0.69 -18.70 -15.91
C PHE A 449 0.07 -19.41 -17.12
N LEU A 450 -0.69 -20.49 -16.91
CA LEU A 450 -1.36 -21.20 -18.00
C LEU A 450 -2.54 -20.39 -18.59
N LEU A 451 -3.30 -19.70 -17.75
CA LEU A 451 -4.42 -18.87 -18.18
C LEU A 451 -3.97 -17.70 -19.05
N GLY A 452 -2.82 -17.09 -18.75
CA GLY A 452 -2.29 -15.99 -19.54
C GLY A 452 -1.80 -16.37 -20.93
N PHE A 453 -1.88 -17.65 -21.32
CA PHE A 453 -1.73 -18.04 -22.72
C PHE A 453 -2.96 -17.64 -23.54
N PHE A 454 -4.14 -17.59 -22.91
CA PHE A 454 -5.41 -17.39 -23.59
C PHE A 454 -6.09 -16.06 -23.20
N LEU A 455 -5.84 -15.59 -21.98
CA LEU A 455 -6.42 -14.39 -21.40
C LEU A 455 -5.40 -13.27 -21.36
N ASP A 456 -5.83 -12.05 -21.64
CA ASP A 456 -5.02 -10.86 -21.43
C ASP A 456 -4.95 -10.55 -19.90
N PHE A 457 -4.03 -9.70 -19.48
CA PHE A 457 -3.71 -9.46 -18.08
C PHE A 457 -4.89 -8.81 -17.36
N ILE A 458 -5.69 -8.02 -18.08
CA ILE A 458 -6.87 -7.35 -17.52
C ILE A 458 -7.87 -8.40 -17.09
N GLU A 459 -8.12 -9.41 -17.91
CA GLU A 459 -9.02 -10.51 -17.60
C GLU A 459 -8.53 -11.30 -16.41
N ILE A 460 -7.24 -11.64 -16.35
CA ILE A 460 -6.68 -12.35 -15.21
C ILE A 460 -6.81 -11.53 -13.93
N ALA A 461 -6.44 -10.24 -13.99
CA ALA A 461 -6.48 -9.35 -12.85
C ALA A 461 -7.90 -9.20 -12.28
N VAL A 462 -8.94 -9.17 -13.12
CA VAL A 462 -10.31 -8.91 -12.65
C VAL A 462 -11.11 -10.20 -12.42
N VAL A 463 -10.76 -11.31 -13.08
CA VAL A 463 -11.46 -12.58 -12.92
C VAL A 463 -10.76 -13.50 -11.93
N VAL A 464 -9.44 -13.70 -12.09
CA VAL A 464 -8.72 -14.73 -11.31
C VAL A 464 -8.29 -14.19 -9.94
N VAL A 465 -7.73 -12.98 -9.89
CA VAL A 465 -7.17 -12.41 -8.65
C VAL A 465 -8.22 -12.29 -7.54
N PRO A 466 -9.45 -11.79 -7.76
CA PRO A 466 -10.46 -11.72 -6.70
C PRO A 466 -10.88 -13.08 -6.15
N ILE A 467 -10.68 -14.16 -6.91
CA ILE A 467 -10.99 -15.53 -6.47
C ILE A 467 -9.85 -16.08 -5.63
N VAL A 468 -8.60 -15.96 -6.09
CA VAL A 468 -7.44 -16.64 -5.48
C VAL A 468 -6.73 -15.80 -4.40
N ALA A 469 -6.71 -14.48 -4.55
CA ALA A 469 -5.97 -13.61 -3.64
C ALA A 469 -6.54 -13.57 -2.22
N PRO A 470 -7.87 -13.53 -1.99
CA PRO A 470 -8.40 -13.55 -0.63
C PRO A 470 -7.95 -14.80 0.14
N ILE A 471 -7.90 -15.95 -0.55
CA ILE A 471 -7.51 -17.24 0.04
C ILE A 471 -6.03 -17.22 0.44
N LEU A 472 -5.16 -16.73 -0.44
CA LEU A 472 -3.72 -16.64 -0.17
C LEU A 472 -3.37 -15.60 0.91
N LEU A 473 -4.09 -14.47 0.92
CA LEU A 473 -3.87 -13.39 1.89
C LEU A 473 -4.42 -13.75 3.29
N ALA A 474 -5.48 -14.55 3.35
CA ALA A 474 -6.06 -14.98 4.62
C ALA A 474 -5.13 -15.91 5.40
N ASP A 475 -4.28 -16.70 4.74
CA ASP A 475 -3.39 -17.67 5.39
C ASP A 475 -2.42 -16.97 6.38
N PRO A 476 -2.52 -17.24 7.69
CA PRO A 476 -1.69 -16.60 8.70
C PRO A 476 -0.26 -17.16 8.78
N SER A 477 0.01 -18.32 8.16
CA SER A 477 1.33 -18.97 8.21
C SER A 477 2.39 -18.21 7.41
N ALA A 478 2.02 -17.71 6.24
CA ALA A 478 2.93 -16.93 5.40
C ALA A 478 2.78 -15.42 5.63
N ASN A 479 1.60 -14.96 6.04
CA ASN A 479 1.30 -13.54 6.33
C ASN A 479 1.86 -12.57 5.27
N ILE A 480 1.58 -12.87 4.02
CA ILE A 480 2.10 -12.08 2.90
C ILE A 480 1.40 -10.73 2.81
N THR A 481 2.09 -9.73 2.26
CA THR A 481 1.49 -8.43 1.95
C THR A 481 0.74 -8.53 0.62
N ALA A 482 -0.33 -7.76 0.48
CA ALA A 482 -1.00 -7.59 -0.81
C ALA A 482 -0.04 -7.00 -1.85
N VAL A 483 0.91 -6.16 -1.41
CA VAL A 483 1.91 -5.57 -2.30
C VAL A 483 2.80 -6.65 -2.94
N TRP A 484 3.32 -7.55 -2.13
CA TRP A 484 4.13 -8.65 -2.60
C TRP A 484 3.36 -9.57 -3.55
N LEU A 485 2.13 -9.96 -3.18
CA LEU A 485 1.30 -10.83 -4.03
C LEU A 485 1.02 -10.19 -5.39
N GLY A 486 0.71 -8.89 -5.43
CA GLY A 486 0.45 -8.17 -6.67
C GLY A 486 1.66 -8.10 -7.59
N VAL A 487 2.86 -7.85 -7.05
CA VAL A 487 4.10 -7.86 -7.83
C VAL A 487 4.40 -9.25 -8.38
N MET A 488 4.20 -10.31 -7.57
CA MET A 488 4.38 -11.69 -8.02
C MET A 488 3.40 -12.08 -9.14
N VAL A 489 2.12 -11.72 -8.99
CA VAL A 489 1.12 -11.90 -10.05
C VAL A 489 1.51 -11.12 -11.31
N GLY A 490 1.95 -9.87 -11.18
CA GLY A 490 2.38 -9.03 -12.31
C GLY A 490 3.57 -9.62 -13.07
N LEU A 491 4.61 -10.06 -12.37
CA LEU A 491 5.77 -10.74 -12.98
C LEU A 491 5.37 -12.06 -13.66
N ASN A 492 4.45 -12.82 -13.05
CA ASN A 492 3.98 -14.07 -13.61
C ASN A 492 3.15 -13.87 -14.89
N ILE A 493 2.20 -12.93 -14.87
CA ILE A 493 1.40 -12.56 -16.05
C ILE A 493 2.34 -12.10 -17.17
N GLN A 494 3.35 -11.29 -16.86
CA GLN A 494 4.35 -10.86 -17.84
C GLN A 494 5.08 -12.03 -18.50
N THR A 495 5.44 -13.04 -17.70
CA THR A 495 6.12 -14.24 -18.20
C THR A 495 5.19 -15.06 -19.11
N SER A 496 3.92 -15.17 -18.73
CA SER A 496 2.91 -15.82 -19.54
C SER A 496 2.74 -15.16 -20.91
N PHE A 497 2.78 -13.83 -20.97
CA PHE A 497 2.65 -13.06 -22.22
C PHE A 497 3.76 -13.33 -23.24
N LEU A 498 4.91 -13.84 -22.79
CA LEU A 498 6.02 -14.25 -23.65
C LEU A 498 6.02 -15.74 -24.01
N THR A 499 5.17 -16.56 -23.41
CA THR A 499 5.31 -18.02 -23.48
C THR A 499 4.56 -18.63 -24.68
N PRO A 500 5.24 -19.40 -25.56
CA PRO A 500 4.57 -20.15 -26.63
C PRO A 500 3.60 -21.22 -26.09
N PRO A 501 2.54 -21.59 -26.83
CA PRO A 501 2.29 -21.29 -28.24
C PRO A 501 1.57 -19.96 -28.51
N PHE A 502 0.92 -19.36 -27.50
CA PHE A 502 0.03 -18.22 -27.73
C PHE A 502 0.58 -16.84 -27.36
N GLY A 503 1.68 -16.75 -26.59
CA GLY A 503 2.19 -15.49 -26.01
C GLY A 503 1.96 -14.25 -26.88
N PHE A 504 1.04 -13.38 -26.44
CA PHE A 504 0.50 -12.26 -27.23
C PHE A 504 1.59 -11.38 -27.83
N ALA A 505 2.64 -11.10 -27.06
CA ALA A 505 3.80 -10.34 -27.52
C ALA A 505 4.48 -10.98 -28.74
N LEU A 506 4.56 -12.31 -28.80
CA LEU A 506 5.16 -13.03 -29.92
C LEU A 506 4.34 -12.85 -31.20
N PHE A 507 3.00 -12.88 -31.09
CA PHE A 507 2.11 -12.65 -32.23
C PHE A 507 2.09 -11.20 -32.69
N TYR A 508 2.10 -10.25 -31.75
CA TYR A 508 2.21 -8.84 -32.08
C TYR A 508 3.50 -8.55 -32.85
N LEU A 509 4.63 -9.10 -32.41
CA LEU A 509 5.88 -8.98 -33.16
C LEU A 509 5.79 -9.69 -34.51
N ARG A 510 5.19 -10.89 -34.56
CA ARG A 510 5.03 -11.62 -35.83
C ARG A 510 4.21 -10.84 -36.85
N GLY A 511 3.18 -10.10 -36.41
CA GLY A 511 2.33 -9.27 -37.26
C GLY A 511 3.07 -8.15 -38.00
N VAL A 512 4.19 -7.67 -37.45
CA VAL A 512 5.04 -6.63 -38.06
C VAL A 512 6.40 -7.13 -38.55
N SER A 513 6.72 -8.40 -38.31
CA SER A 513 8.01 -8.97 -38.68
C SER A 513 8.09 -9.24 -40.20
N PRO A 514 9.23 -8.96 -40.83
CA PRO A 514 9.42 -9.21 -42.25
C PRO A 514 9.53 -10.74 -42.52
N PRO A 515 9.26 -11.20 -43.75
CA PRO A 515 9.10 -12.63 -44.06
C PRO A 515 10.35 -13.49 -43.79
N GLU A 516 11.54 -12.89 -43.70
CA GLU A 516 12.78 -13.58 -43.36
C GLU A 516 12.84 -14.04 -41.89
N VAL A 517 11.97 -13.48 -41.03
CA VAL A 517 11.85 -13.82 -39.61
C VAL A 517 10.70 -14.81 -39.44
N LYS A 518 11.04 -16.09 -39.28
CA LYS A 518 10.08 -17.17 -39.04
C LYS A 518 9.59 -17.16 -37.59
N THR A 519 8.37 -17.63 -37.36
CA THR A 519 7.80 -17.81 -36.01
C THR A 519 8.70 -18.64 -35.09
N THR A 520 9.40 -19.64 -35.63
CA THR A 520 10.37 -20.45 -34.88
C THR A 520 11.56 -19.65 -34.35
N HIS A 521 11.98 -18.58 -35.06
CA HIS A 521 13.03 -17.69 -34.57
C HIS A 521 12.54 -16.88 -33.38
N ILE A 522 11.29 -16.38 -33.44
CA ILE A 522 10.65 -15.62 -32.37
C ILE A 522 10.50 -16.50 -31.13
N TYR A 523 9.97 -17.73 -31.28
CA TYR A 523 9.78 -18.65 -30.16
C TYR A 523 11.11 -19.04 -29.51
N LYS A 524 12.11 -19.43 -30.31
CA LYS A 524 13.44 -19.77 -29.78
C LYS A 524 14.10 -18.57 -29.09
N GLY A 525 13.81 -17.35 -29.53
CA GLY A 525 14.30 -16.11 -28.93
C GLY A 525 13.67 -15.86 -27.57
N ALA A 526 12.35 -16.01 -27.48
CA ALA A 526 11.57 -15.78 -26.28
C ALA A 526 11.96 -16.73 -25.13
N VAL A 527 12.27 -18.01 -25.42
CA VAL A 527 12.62 -19.01 -24.39
C VAL A 527 13.73 -18.54 -23.45
N ALA A 528 14.77 -17.88 -23.98
CA ALA A 528 15.85 -17.38 -23.13
C ALA A 528 15.34 -16.33 -22.13
N PHE A 529 14.49 -15.40 -22.58
CA PHE A 529 13.94 -14.35 -21.71
C PHE A 529 12.88 -14.88 -20.74
N ILE A 530 12.11 -15.90 -21.12
CA ILE A 530 11.19 -16.60 -20.19
C ILE A 530 11.98 -17.20 -19.03
N VAL A 531 13.10 -17.87 -19.29
CA VAL A 531 13.95 -18.41 -18.22
C VAL A 531 14.48 -17.29 -17.32
N LEU A 532 14.91 -16.16 -17.89
CA LEU A 532 15.35 -15.01 -17.10
C LEU A 532 14.23 -14.40 -16.26
N GLN A 533 13.00 -14.37 -16.77
CA GLN A 533 11.83 -13.92 -15.99
C GLN A 533 11.48 -14.88 -14.86
N LEU A 534 11.52 -16.19 -15.09
CA LEU A 534 11.32 -17.18 -14.02
C LEU A 534 12.39 -17.06 -12.93
N ILE A 535 13.64 -16.76 -13.31
CA ILE A 535 14.71 -16.42 -12.35
C ILE A 535 14.35 -15.14 -11.59
N GLY A 536 13.95 -14.07 -12.28
CA GLY A 536 13.54 -12.81 -11.65
C GLY A 536 12.35 -12.98 -10.68
N LEU A 537 11.34 -13.75 -11.09
CA LEU A 537 10.20 -14.14 -10.27
C LEU A 537 10.64 -14.90 -9.03
N THR A 538 11.55 -15.87 -9.19
CA THR A 538 12.09 -16.64 -8.06
C THR A 538 12.86 -15.74 -7.09
N VAL A 539 13.68 -14.82 -7.59
CA VAL A 539 14.42 -13.86 -6.76
C VAL A 539 13.47 -12.95 -5.98
N ALA A 540 12.47 -12.38 -6.63
CA ALA A 540 11.45 -11.55 -5.95
C ALA A 540 10.61 -12.36 -4.94
N GLY A 541 10.38 -13.64 -5.22
CA GLY A 541 9.64 -14.54 -4.34
C GLY A 541 10.41 -14.95 -3.08
N VAL A 542 11.72 -15.17 -3.19
CA VAL A 542 12.58 -15.55 -2.05
C VAL A 542 12.93 -14.35 -1.18
N TYR A 543 13.08 -13.16 -1.77
CA TYR A 543 13.46 -11.94 -1.06
C TYR A 543 12.30 -10.93 -1.05
N PRO A 544 11.31 -11.08 -0.16
CA PRO A 544 10.15 -10.18 -0.08
C PRO A 544 10.54 -8.73 0.21
N SER A 545 11.70 -8.51 0.82
CA SER A 545 12.28 -7.19 1.06
C SER A 545 12.49 -6.39 -0.23
N LEU A 546 12.75 -7.05 -1.37
CA LEU A 546 12.85 -6.37 -2.66
C LEU A 546 11.56 -5.65 -3.06
N VAL A 547 10.42 -6.17 -2.58
CA VAL A 547 9.09 -5.61 -2.88
C VAL A 547 8.59 -4.72 -1.75
N ASN A 548 8.73 -5.14 -0.49
CA ASN A 548 8.09 -4.45 0.63
C ASN A 548 8.91 -3.29 1.21
N TYR A 549 10.24 -3.28 1.04
CA TYR A 549 11.10 -2.30 1.71
C TYR A 549 10.83 -0.86 1.27
N LEU A 550 10.78 -0.61 -0.05
CA LEU A 550 10.59 0.74 -0.57
C LEU A 550 9.22 1.34 -0.19
N PRO A 551 8.09 0.61 -0.32
CA PRO A 551 6.81 1.06 0.20
C PRO A 551 6.83 1.37 1.69
N GLN A 552 7.39 0.50 2.53
CA GLN A 552 7.42 0.71 3.99
C GLN A 552 8.29 1.92 4.36
N ARG A 553 9.45 2.07 3.73
CA ARG A 553 10.32 3.23 3.95
C ARG A 553 9.62 4.54 3.59
N ALA A 554 8.97 4.59 2.43
CA ALA A 554 8.24 5.78 2.00
C ALA A 554 7.08 6.10 2.95
N TYR A 555 6.33 5.09 3.38
CA TYR A 555 5.23 5.24 4.32
C TYR A 555 5.70 5.78 5.69
N LEU A 556 6.75 5.18 6.27
CA LEU A 556 7.25 5.55 7.60
C LEU A 556 8.02 6.88 7.64
N THR A 557 8.52 7.36 6.50
CA THR A 557 9.22 8.66 6.39
C THR A 557 8.30 9.81 5.96
N SER A 558 7.05 9.52 5.61
CA SER A 558 6.07 10.51 5.18
C SER A 558 5.58 11.41 6.33
N ASP A 559 5.04 12.58 6.00
CA ASP A 559 4.42 13.48 7.00
C ASP A 559 3.13 12.91 7.60
N THR A 560 2.54 11.89 6.96
CA THR A 560 1.36 11.15 7.43
C THR A 560 1.72 9.83 8.09
N ALA A 561 3.01 9.61 8.40
CA ALA A 561 3.47 8.39 9.04
C ALA A 561 2.77 8.15 10.40
N PRO A 562 2.44 6.89 10.72
CA PRO A 562 1.83 6.57 11.99
C PRO A 562 2.79 6.84 13.16
N PRO A 563 2.27 7.22 14.34
CA PRO A 563 3.13 7.40 15.50
C PRO A 563 3.75 6.06 15.94
N PRO A 564 4.95 6.06 16.55
CA PRO A 564 5.65 4.84 16.96
C PRO A 564 4.86 3.98 17.95
N VAL A 565 3.88 4.52 18.68
CA VAL A 565 2.97 3.77 19.57
C VAL A 565 2.02 2.81 18.82
N ASN A 566 1.92 2.90 17.49
CA ASN A 566 1.04 2.05 16.69
C ASN A 566 1.34 0.55 16.94
N PRO A 567 0.33 -0.30 17.26
CA PRO A 567 0.51 -1.73 17.50
C PRO A 567 1.30 -2.46 16.41
N ARG A 568 1.08 -2.12 15.13
CA ARG A 568 1.74 -2.77 13.98
C ARG A 568 3.25 -2.53 13.90
N LEU A 569 3.75 -1.49 14.57
CA LEU A 569 5.18 -1.17 14.58
C LEU A 569 5.90 -1.84 15.75
N GLN A 570 5.18 -2.34 16.76
CA GLN A 570 5.77 -2.61 18.06
C GLN A 570 6.83 -3.69 18.05
N ASP A 571 6.61 -4.79 17.33
CA ASP A 571 7.60 -5.87 17.36
C ASP A 571 8.94 -5.41 16.77
N CYS A 572 8.92 -4.75 15.61
CA CYS A 572 10.13 -4.19 14.99
C CYS A 572 10.73 -3.02 15.78
N LEU A 573 9.88 -2.20 16.41
CA LEU A 573 10.32 -1.10 17.27
C LEU A 573 11.01 -1.65 18.52
N GLU A 574 10.48 -2.71 19.12
CA GLU A 574 11.06 -3.39 20.28
C GLU A 574 12.37 -4.08 19.92
N ASP A 575 12.45 -4.77 18.77
CA ASP A 575 13.69 -5.36 18.26
C ASP A 575 14.79 -4.28 18.15
N TYR A 576 14.48 -3.15 17.49
CA TYR A 576 15.38 -1.99 17.40
C TYR A 576 15.78 -1.41 18.76
N LEU A 577 14.81 -1.20 19.66
CA LEU A 577 15.06 -0.62 20.98
C LEU A 577 15.89 -1.54 21.87
N PHE A 578 15.68 -2.85 21.77
CA PHE A 578 16.41 -3.83 22.57
C PHE A 578 17.86 -3.92 22.14
N ASP A 579 18.14 -3.86 20.84
CA ASP A 579 19.50 -3.75 20.32
C ASP A 579 20.14 -2.41 20.75
N TYR A 580 19.39 -1.31 20.68
CA TYR A 580 19.85 -0.01 21.20
C TYR A 580 20.22 -0.07 22.69
N TYR A 581 19.42 -0.76 23.52
CA TYR A 581 19.70 -0.91 24.94
C TYR A 581 20.92 -1.78 25.22
N ASP A 582 21.21 -2.78 24.39
CA ASP A 582 22.42 -3.60 24.52
C ASP A 582 23.67 -2.78 24.20
N GLU A 583 23.62 -1.91 23.19
CA GLU A 583 24.76 -1.06 22.80
C GLU A 583 24.96 0.14 23.73
N ARG A 584 23.87 0.79 24.18
CA ARG A 584 23.92 2.09 24.88
C ARG A 584 23.29 2.08 26.27
N GLY A 585 22.97 0.92 26.83
CA GLY A 585 22.32 0.81 28.16
C GLY A 585 23.11 1.47 29.30
N GLU A 586 24.44 1.40 29.28
CA GLU A 586 25.29 2.04 30.29
C GLU A 586 25.29 3.58 30.22
N GLU A 587 25.02 4.16 29.05
CA GLU A 587 24.84 5.60 28.91
C GLU A 587 23.52 6.03 29.56
N LEU A 588 22.43 5.32 29.27
CA LEU A 588 21.10 5.56 29.83
C LEU A 588 21.09 5.42 31.36
N ARG A 589 21.69 4.35 31.90
CA ARG A 589 21.80 4.15 33.36
C ARG A 589 22.54 5.28 34.05
N ARG A 590 23.66 5.74 33.46
CA ARG A 590 24.42 6.87 34.01
C ARG A 590 23.63 8.17 33.94
N ALA A 591 22.89 8.42 32.86
CA ALA A 591 22.04 9.60 32.73
C ALA A 591 20.92 9.60 33.78
N THR A 592 20.25 8.46 33.99
CA THR A 592 19.22 8.31 35.03
C THR A 592 19.79 8.49 36.44
N ALA A 593 20.96 7.90 36.72
CA ALA A 593 21.62 8.04 38.02
C ALA A 593 22.04 9.50 38.33
N ARG A 594 22.49 10.25 37.31
CA ARG A 594 22.79 11.69 37.48
C ARG A 594 21.54 12.49 37.84
N MET A 595 20.41 12.22 37.19
CA MET A 595 19.14 12.88 37.52
C MET A 595 18.64 12.53 38.92
N GLN A 596 18.78 11.26 39.35
CA GLN A 596 18.42 10.82 40.70
C GLN A 596 19.27 11.46 41.80
N ALA A 597 20.48 11.93 41.47
CA ALA A 597 21.38 12.57 42.42
C ALA A 597 21.13 14.08 42.63
N LEU A 598 20.23 14.69 41.85
CA LEU A 598 19.90 16.11 41.98
C LEU A 598 19.07 16.38 43.25
N ASP A 599 19.32 17.51 43.91
CA ASP A 599 18.47 17.96 45.00
C ASP A 599 17.13 18.45 44.45
N ILE A 600 16.05 17.73 44.78
CA ILE A 600 14.68 18.04 44.40
C ILE A 600 13.78 18.31 45.62
N GLY A 601 14.37 18.48 46.80
CA GLY A 601 13.64 18.66 48.06
C GLY A 601 12.76 19.93 48.12
N TYR A 602 12.98 20.87 47.20
CA TYR A 602 12.18 22.10 47.05
C TYR A 602 10.94 21.93 46.16
N LEU A 603 10.82 20.84 45.39
CA LEU A 603 9.61 20.59 44.59
C LEU A 603 8.42 20.25 45.50
N PRO A 604 7.19 20.66 45.14
CA PRO A 604 5.99 20.15 45.78
C PRO A 604 5.94 18.62 45.74
N LYS A 605 5.29 18.02 46.74
CA LYS A 605 5.28 16.56 46.94
C LYS A 605 4.83 15.81 45.68
N ASP A 606 3.75 16.25 45.05
CA ASP A 606 3.19 15.55 43.88
C ASP A 606 4.18 15.46 42.70
N TYR A 607 4.87 16.57 42.39
CA TYR A 607 5.86 16.61 41.31
C TYR A 607 7.15 15.86 41.65
N ARG A 608 7.53 15.86 42.94
CA ARG A 608 8.67 15.08 43.42
C ARG A 608 8.40 13.58 43.31
N ASP A 609 7.27 13.13 43.84
CA ASP A 609 6.84 11.73 43.80
C ASP A 609 6.71 11.27 42.32
N GLN A 610 6.19 12.12 41.44
CA GLN A 610 6.12 11.85 40.00
C GLN A 610 7.50 11.73 39.34
N LEU A 611 8.42 12.66 39.61
CA LEU A 611 9.78 12.62 39.05
C LEU A 611 10.56 11.40 39.54
N GLU A 612 10.50 11.11 40.85
CA GLU A 612 11.12 9.91 41.43
C GLU A 612 10.55 8.63 40.82
N ALA A 613 9.22 8.56 40.67
CA ALA A 613 8.56 7.42 40.02
C ALA A 613 8.99 7.26 38.56
N SER A 614 9.06 8.35 37.78
CA SER A 614 9.50 8.30 36.38
C SER A 614 10.97 7.87 36.25
N LEU A 615 11.86 8.36 37.10
CA LEU A 615 13.27 7.94 37.12
C LEU A 615 13.42 6.48 37.56
N ALA A 616 12.65 6.02 38.55
CA ALA A 616 12.63 4.62 38.97
C ALA A 616 12.14 3.69 37.84
N LYS A 617 11.07 4.07 37.12
CA LYS A 617 10.59 3.33 35.94
C LYS A 617 11.61 3.32 34.81
N ALA A 618 12.27 4.44 34.54
CA ALA A 618 13.34 4.51 33.54
C ALA A 618 14.47 3.51 33.86
N ALA A 619 14.91 3.45 35.12
CA ALA A 619 15.90 2.46 35.57
C ALA A 619 15.39 1.02 35.48
N ALA A 620 14.12 0.77 35.81
CA ALA A 620 13.49 -0.55 35.75
C ALA A 620 13.28 -1.07 34.31
N THR A 621 13.40 -0.22 33.29
CA THR A 621 13.23 -0.59 31.87
C THR A 621 14.04 -1.83 31.51
N PHE A 622 15.31 -1.90 31.94
CA PHE A 622 16.20 -3.02 31.62
C PHE A 622 15.74 -4.34 32.23
N ASP A 623 15.15 -4.31 33.43
CA ASP A 623 14.58 -5.50 34.06
C ASP A 623 13.36 -5.98 33.29
N TYR A 624 12.52 -5.06 32.80
CA TYR A 624 11.38 -5.41 31.95
C TYR A 624 11.83 -5.99 30.60
N VAL A 625 12.88 -5.44 29.97
CA VAL A 625 13.47 -5.99 28.74
C VAL A 625 13.97 -7.43 28.98
N ALA A 626 14.68 -7.67 30.09
CA ALA A 626 15.13 -9.01 30.46
C ALA A 626 13.97 -9.98 30.68
N ARG A 627 12.87 -9.52 31.30
CA ARG A 627 11.64 -10.32 31.47
C ARG A 627 10.97 -10.64 30.14
N VAL A 628 10.89 -9.68 29.22
CA VAL A 628 10.35 -9.92 27.86
C VAL A 628 11.20 -10.95 27.13
N ARG A 629 12.53 -10.77 27.09
CA ARG A 629 13.44 -11.74 26.47
C ARG A 629 13.32 -13.14 27.07
N ALA A 630 13.23 -13.25 28.39
CA ALA A 630 13.05 -14.54 29.07
C ALA A 630 11.70 -15.18 28.71
N ALA A 631 10.60 -14.43 28.73
CA ALA A 631 9.28 -14.93 28.38
C ALA A 631 9.20 -15.36 26.90
N THR A 632 9.75 -14.55 25.98
CA THR A 632 9.83 -14.88 24.55
C THR A 632 10.72 -16.10 24.29
N ALA A 633 11.85 -16.24 25.00
CA ALA A 633 12.71 -17.42 24.87
C ALA A 633 11.98 -18.71 25.26
N VAL A 634 11.28 -18.70 26.40
CA VAL A 634 10.50 -19.87 26.86
C VAL A 634 9.33 -20.17 25.92
N ALA A 635 8.61 -19.15 25.46
CA ALA A 635 7.49 -19.33 24.54
C ALA A 635 7.95 -19.84 23.16
N SER A 636 9.05 -19.32 22.63
CA SER A 636 9.61 -19.72 21.33
C SER A 636 10.21 -21.13 21.36
N GLU A 637 10.87 -21.53 22.46
CA GLU A 637 11.35 -22.90 22.66
C GLU A 637 10.17 -23.88 22.69
N TYR A 638 9.10 -23.57 23.43
CA TYR A 638 7.88 -24.39 23.46
C TYR A 638 7.17 -24.43 22.10
N ALA A 639 7.22 -23.34 21.34
CA ALA A 639 6.58 -23.23 20.03
C ALA A 639 7.16 -24.19 18.98
N VAL A 640 8.42 -24.62 19.12
CA VAL A 640 9.07 -25.53 18.16
C VAL A 640 8.32 -26.86 18.06
N ASP A 641 7.98 -27.46 19.20
CA ASP A 641 7.25 -28.74 19.26
C ASP A 641 5.74 -28.55 19.14
N TYR A 642 5.22 -27.42 19.63
CA TYR A 642 3.78 -27.12 19.56
C TYR A 642 3.30 -26.80 18.14
N ARG A 643 4.12 -26.12 17.31
CA ARG A 643 3.70 -25.65 15.98
C ARG A 643 3.28 -26.78 15.01
N PRO A 644 4.04 -27.88 14.85
CA PRO A 644 3.60 -29.02 14.03
C PRO A 644 2.29 -29.64 14.55
N LEU A 645 2.19 -29.80 15.87
CA LEU A 645 1.00 -30.36 16.53
C LEU A 645 -0.24 -29.49 16.29
N GLN A 646 -0.13 -28.17 16.48
CA GLN A 646 -1.22 -27.23 16.20
C GLN A 646 -1.65 -27.31 14.74
N ARG A 647 -0.71 -27.32 13.80
CA ARG A 647 -1.02 -27.39 12.37
C ARG A 647 -1.81 -28.65 12.03
N ASP A 648 -1.38 -29.80 12.53
CA ASP A 648 -2.05 -31.09 12.29
C ASP A 648 -3.45 -31.13 12.93
N VAL A 649 -3.58 -30.67 14.18
CA VAL A 649 -4.88 -30.63 14.88
C VAL A 649 -5.83 -29.63 14.23
N ARG A 650 -5.36 -28.45 13.83
CA ARG A 650 -6.17 -27.46 13.11
C ARG A 650 -6.65 -27.99 11.77
N GLN A 651 -5.81 -28.72 11.03
CA GLN A 651 -6.22 -29.37 9.79
C GLN A 651 -7.29 -30.45 10.05
N MET A 652 -7.14 -31.26 11.10
CA MET A 652 -8.17 -32.23 11.50
C MET A 652 -9.48 -31.56 11.93
N GLN A 653 -9.43 -30.47 12.69
CA GLN A 653 -10.60 -29.67 13.09
C GLN A 653 -11.29 -29.04 11.88
N PHE A 654 -10.53 -28.59 10.88
CA PHE A 654 -11.10 -28.11 9.62
C PHE A 654 -11.88 -29.21 8.88
N GLU A 655 -11.31 -30.42 8.76
CA GLU A 655 -12.01 -31.55 8.13
C GLU A 655 -13.26 -31.98 8.92
N ILE A 656 -13.19 -31.99 10.26
CA ILE A 656 -14.35 -32.26 11.11
C ILE A 656 -15.48 -31.26 10.83
N ARG A 657 -15.17 -29.95 10.78
CA ARG A 657 -16.16 -28.90 10.49
C ARG A 657 -16.78 -29.04 9.10
N LYS A 658 -15.97 -29.40 8.10
CA LYS A 658 -16.46 -29.68 6.75
C LYS A 658 -17.42 -30.87 6.74
N MET A 659 -17.15 -31.89 7.55
CA MET A 659 -18.07 -33.02 7.73
C MET A 659 -19.32 -32.64 8.51
N GLU A 660 -19.24 -31.79 9.53
CA GLU A 660 -20.39 -31.28 10.29
C GLU A 660 -21.34 -30.48 9.39
N LYS A 661 -20.82 -29.57 8.56
CA LYS A 661 -21.63 -28.84 7.59
C LYS A 661 -22.34 -29.77 6.59
N LYS A 662 -21.65 -30.83 6.13
CA LYS A 662 -22.26 -31.87 5.27
C LYS A 662 -23.32 -32.68 6.01
N LEU A 663 -23.10 -32.99 7.29
CA LEU A 663 -24.08 -33.68 8.13
C LEU A 663 -25.34 -32.84 8.31
N GLU A 664 -25.20 -31.55 8.65
CA GLU A 664 -26.34 -30.63 8.76
C GLU A 664 -27.14 -30.55 7.46
N GLU A 665 -26.45 -30.45 6.32
CA GLU A 665 -27.11 -30.43 5.01
C GLU A 665 -27.84 -31.75 4.73
N HIS A 666 -27.21 -32.90 4.99
CA HIS A 666 -27.83 -34.20 4.81
C HIS A 666 -29.00 -34.44 5.77
N GLU A 667 -28.92 -34.00 7.02
CA GLU A 667 -29.99 -34.10 8.01
C GLU A 667 -31.18 -33.20 7.63
N ARG A 668 -30.92 -31.97 7.17
CA ARG A 668 -31.96 -31.08 6.61
C ARG A 668 -32.66 -31.70 5.40
N ASN A 669 -31.89 -32.28 4.48
CA ASN A 669 -32.45 -32.95 3.30
C ASN A 669 -33.23 -34.22 3.69
N LEU A 670 -32.76 -34.99 4.68
CA LEU A 670 -33.46 -36.17 5.18
C LEU A 670 -34.82 -35.79 5.74
N ASN A 671 -34.89 -34.72 6.55
CA ASN A 671 -36.15 -34.21 7.08
C ASN A 671 -37.11 -33.83 5.94
N TRP A 672 -36.62 -33.19 4.87
CA TRP A 672 -37.43 -32.87 3.70
C TRP A 672 -37.94 -34.11 2.94
N PHE A 673 -37.08 -35.09 2.63
CA PHE A 673 -37.47 -36.30 1.90
C PHE A 673 -38.40 -37.21 2.72
N SER A 674 -38.18 -37.29 4.03
CA SER A 674 -39.07 -38.03 4.94
C SER A 674 -40.48 -37.41 4.99
N SER A 675 -40.58 -36.07 4.89
CA SER A 675 -41.88 -35.38 4.86
C SER A 675 -42.60 -35.48 3.51
N SER A 676 -41.87 -35.73 2.42
CA SER A 676 -42.41 -35.81 1.04
C SER A 676 -42.72 -37.24 0.58
N GLY A 677 -42.48 -38.25 1.42
CA GLY A 677 -42.87 -39.65 1.17
C GLY A 677 -41.91 -40.45 0.28
N ASP A 678 -40.70 -39.96 0.02
CA ASP A 678 -39.67 -40.64 -0.79
C ASP A 678 -38.76 -41.51 0.10
N GLU A 679 -39.26 -42.68 0.50
CA GLU A 679 -38.58 -43.58 1.46
C GLU A 679 -37.23 -44.11 0.95
N GLU A 680 -37.07 -44.34 -0.35
CA GLU A 680 -35.84 -44.89 -0.91
C GLU A 680 -34.68 -43.87 -0.83
N ARG A 681 -34.96 -42.60 -1.15
CA ARG A 681 -33.95 -41.53 -1.00
C ARG A 681 -33.65 -41.25 0.47
N ALA A 682 -34.66 -41.30 1.34
CA ALA A 682 -34.47 -41.12 2.77
C ALA A 682 -33.53 -42.19 3.36
N GLN A 683 -33.69 -43.47 3.00
CA GLN A 683 -32.79 -44.55 3.43
C GLN A 683 -31.36 -44.37 2.90
N ARG A 684 -31.20 -43.99 1.63
CA ARG A 684 -29.86 -43.67 1.06
C ARG A 684 -29.19 -42.53 1.83
N LEU A 685 -29.94 -41.49 2.19
CA LEU A 685 -29.40 -40.37 2.96
C LEU A 685 -29.01 -40.78 4.39
N GLN A 686 -29.81 -41.60 5.07
CA GLN A 686 -29.46 -42.16 6.39
C GLN A 686 -28.14 -42.94 6.34
N SER A 687 -27.93 -43.76 5.30
CA SER A 687 -26.66 -44.49 5.13
C SER A 687 -25.46 -43.56 4.93
N ARG A 688 -25.65 -42.45 4.19
CA ARG A 688 -24.61 -41.43 4.00
C ARG A 688 -24.31 -40.69 5.29
N ILE A 689 -25.34 -40.31 6.06
CA ILE A 689 -25.18 -39.67 7.37
C ILE A 689 -24.38 -40.58 8.29
N ALA A 690 -24.72 -41.87 8.37
CA ALA A 690 -23.99 -42.83 9.19
C ALA A 690 -22.52 -42.93 8.77
N ARG A 691 -22.23 -42.98 7.46
CA ARG A 691 -20.86 -43.01 6.94
C ARG A 691 -20.07 -41.74 7.29
N VAL A 692 -20.63 -40.56 7.03
CA VAL A 692 -19.96 -39.27 7.31
C VAL A 692 -19.75 -39.10 8.81
N ARG A 693 -20.70 -39.53 9.64
CA ARG A 693 -20.56 -39.51 11.11
C ARG A 693 -19.43 -40.42 11.59
N ALA A 694 -19.31 -41.61 11.00
CA ALA A 694 -18.20 -42.54 11.30
C ALA A 694 -16.84 -41.98 10.85
N GLU A 695 -16.76 -41.35 9.67
CA GLU A 695 -15.55 -40.67 9.19
C GLU A 695 -15.14 -39.51 10.11
N ARG A 696 -16.10 -38.69 10.55
CA ARG A 696 -15.88 -37.61 11.51
C ARG A 696 -15.32 -38.14 12.82
N GLU A 697 -15.91 -39.21 13.37
CA GLU A 697 -15.44 -39.85 14.60
C GLU A 697 -14.05 -40.45 14.44
N ALA A 698 -13.76 -41.05 13.28
CA ALA A 698 -12.43 -41.59 12.98
C ALA A 698 -11.35 -40.49 12.92
N ILE A 699 -11.67 -39.30 12.41
CA ILE A 699 -10.75 -38.15 12.43
C ILE A 699 -10.62 -37.59 13.85
N ALA A 700 -11.73 -37.43 14.58
CA ALA A 700 -11.71 -36.96 15.96
C ALA A 700 -10.84 -37.85 16.86
N ALA A 701 -10.87 -39.16 16.65
CA ALA A 701 -10.03 -40.13 17.37
C ALA A 701 -8.53 -40.05 17.04
N ARG A 702 -8.14 -39.38 15.94
CA ARG A 702 -6.73 -39.14 15.58
C ARG A 702 -6.15 -37.92 16.28
N ILE A 703 -6.97 -37.06 16.89
CA ILE A 703 -6.50 -35.91 17.66
C ILE A 703 -5.70 -36.44 18.87
N PRO A 704 -4.42 -36.06 19.03
CA PRO A 704 -3.60 -36.52 20.14
C PRO A 704 -4.21 -36.18 21.50
N SER A 705 -4.15 -37.11 22.45
CA SER A 705 -4.77 -36.94 23.78
C SER A 705 -4.11 -35.83 24.61
N ASP A 706 -2.86 -35.53 24.33
CA ASP A 706 -2.07 -34.46 24.94
C ASP A 706 -2.36 -33.07 24.35
N TRP A 707 -3.06 -32.97 23.20
CA TRP A 707 -3.35 -31.71 22.52
C TRP A 707 -3.84 -30.61 23.47
N LYS A 708 -4.83 -30.92 24.31
CA LYS A 708 -5.41 -29.94 25.23
C LYS A 708 -4.38 -29.42 26.24
N ALA A 709 -3.58 -30.32 26.82
CA ALA A 709 -2.56 -29.94 27.78
C ALA A 709 -1.45 -29.10 27.12
N THR A 710 -1.04 -29.47 25.91
CA THR A 710 -0.01 -28.75 25.15
C THR A 710 -0.49 -27.38 24.68
N HIS A 711 -1.73 -27.28 24.20
CA HIS A 711 -2.38 -26.03 23.81
C HIS A 711 -2.55 -25.08 25.00
N ASP A 712 -3.07 -25.58 26.13
CA ASP A 712 -3.24 -24.79 27.35
C ASP A 712 -1.87 -24.32 27.88
N GLY A 713 -0.83 -25.16 27.76
CA GLY A 713 0.55 -24.82 28.08
C GLY A 713 1.09 -23.66 27.25
N TYR A 714 1.00 -23.74 25.92
CA TYR A 714 1.42 -22.67 25.02
C TYR A 714 0.60 -21.39 25.23
N SER A 715 -0.72 -21.51 25.37
CA SER A 715 -1.62 -20.36 25.61
C SER A 715 -1.24 -19.59 26.87
N LYS A 716 -0.87 -20.30 27.95
CA LYS A 716 -0.35 -19.69 29.16
C LYS A 716 0.96 -18.92 28.91
N LEU A 717 1.93 -19.55 28.24
CA LEU A 717 3.22 -18.93 27.94
C LEU A 717 3.08 -17.70 27.03
N SER A 718 2.26 -17.79 25.99
CA SER A 718 1.94 -16.68 25.09
C SER A 718 1.27 -15.52 25.83
N LYS A 719 0.36 -15.82 26.77
CA LYS A 719 -0.25 -14.80 27.63
C LYS A 719 0.77 -14.14 28.57
N GLU A 720 1.69 -14.92 29.14
CA GLU A 720 2.78 -14.41 29.99
C GLU A 720 3.72 -13.49 29.19
N GLU A 721 4.09 -13.87 27.96
CA GLU A 721 4.87 -13.01 27.05
C GLU A 721 4.13 -11.71 26.75
N LYS A 722 2.85 -11.78 26.36
CA LYS A 722 2.03 -10.59 26.07
C LYS A 722 1.94 -9.66 27.28
N LEU A 723 1.76 -10.20 28.48
CA LEU A 723 1.76 -9.42 29.72
C LEU A 723 3.11 -8.78 30.02
N ALA A 724 4.22 -9.48 29.75
CA ALA A 724 5.56 -8.93 29.90
C ALA A 724 5.80 -7.76 28.95
N ARG A 725 5.41 -7.89 27.67
CA ARG A 725 5.50 -6.81 26.67
C ARG A 725 4.63 -5.62 27.06
N LEU A 726 3.38 -5.84 27.47
CA LEU A 726 2.50 -4.77 27.94
C LEU A 726 3.07 -4.05 29.17
N ALA A 727 3.67 -4.79 30.11
CA ALA A 727 4.31 -4.20 31.28
C ALA A 727 5.53 -3.34 30.90
N TYR A 728 6.37 -3.81 29.96
CA TYR A 728 7.46 -3.03 29.39
C TYR A 728 6.94 -1.75 28.71
N ARG A 729 5.98 -1.87 27.79
CA ARG A 729 5.39 -0.75 27.04
C ARG A 729 4.85 0.34 27.98
N ARG A 730 4.04 -0.07 28.96
CA ARG A 730 3.51 0.85 29.98
C ARG A 730 4.62 1.49 30.81
N ASN A 731 5.64 0.73 31.21
CA ASN A 731 6.74 1.26 32.00
C ASN A 731 7.51 2.36 31.26
N VAL A 732 7.86 2.15 29.99
CA VAL A 732 8.61 3.15 29.20
C VAL A 732 7.76 4.38 28.88
N ASP A 733 6.47 4.19 28.58
CA ASP A 733 5.53 5.28 28.31
C ASP A 733 5.37 6.19 29.55
N GLU A 734 5.14 5.59 30.73
CA GLU A 734 4.99 6.31 32.00
C GLU A 734 6.32 6.90 32.51
N ALA A 735 7.46 6.27 32.21
CA ALA A 735 8.78 6.80 32.54
C ALA A 735 9.05 8.12 31.80
N TYR A 736 8.66 8.21 30.53
CA TYR A 736 8.89 9.39 29.70
C TYR A 736 7.87 10.50 29.96
N GLU A 737 6.58 10.15 30.11
CA GLU A 737 5.48 11.12 30.28
C GLU A 737 5.71 12.07 31.47
N GLY A 738 6.13 11.54 32.63
CA GLY A 738 6.37 12.38 33.80
C GLY A 738 7.56 13.34 33.66
N ILE A 739 8.59 12.96 32.90
CA ILE A 739 9.75 13.82 32.62
C ILE A 739 9.33 14.98 31.71
N VAL A 740 8.61 14.67 30.62
CA VAL A 740 8.12 15.68 29.67
C VAL A 740 7.12 16.61 30.32
N GLY A 741 6.17 16.08 31.10
CA GLY A 741 5.18 16.89 31.82
C GLY A 741 5.82 17.91 32.76
N LEU A 742 6.84 17.50 33.52
CA LEU A 742 7.56 18.43 34.40
C LEU A 742 8.41 19.44 33.60
N ARG A 743 9.09 19.01 32.55
CA ARG A 743 9.88 19.91 31.68
C ARG A 743 8.99 20.99 31.05
N ASP A 744 7.86 20.60 30.49
CA ASP A 744 6.94 21.51 29.81
C ASP A 744 6.34 22.51 30.82
N LEU A 745 6.00 22.06 32.04
CA LEU A 745 5.59 22.92 33.15
C LEU A 745 6.67 23.96 33.51
N LEU A 746 7.93 23.54 33.63
CA LEU A 746 9.03 24.44 33.96
C LEU A 746 9.38 25.41 32.82
N SER A 747 9.16 25.02 31.57
CA SER A 747 9.41 25.87 30.40
C SER A 747 8.48 27.09 30.33
N GLN A 748 7.28 26.98 30.93
CA GLN A 748 6.27 28.05 30.95
C GLN A 748 6.34 28.92 32.21
N SER A 749 7.34 28.73 33.08
CA SER A 749 7.44 29.44 34.36
C SER A 749 7.46 30.97 34.21
N SER A 750 8.08 31.49 33.14
CA SER A 750 8.14 32.92 32.86
C SER A 750 6.80 33.52 32.43
N GLU A 751 5.96 32.74 31.73
CA GLU A 751 4.63 33.17 31.32
C GLU A 751 3.71 33.27 32.53
N LEU A 752 3.79 32.30 33.45
CA LEU A 752 3.04 32.35 34.69
C LEU A 752 3.45 33.57 35.52
N ALA A 753 4.76 33.82 35.69
CA ALA A 753 5.28 34.94 36.45
C ALA A 753 4.82 36.32 35.91
N ALA A 754 4.58 36.42 34.59
CA ALA A 754 4.11 37.66 33.96
C ALA A 754 2.68 38.06 34.39
N LEU A 755 1.88 37.13 34.92
CA LEU A 755 0.50 37.39 35.36
C LEU A 755 0.39 38.00 36.76
N GLU A 756 1.51 38.28 37.44
CA GLU A 756 1.46 38.80 38.81
C GLU A 756 0.72 40.14 38.89
N GLY A 757 0.96 41.03 37.92
CA GLY A 757 0.28 42.33 37.84
C GLY A 757 -1.23 42.17 37.73
N ASP A 758 -1.69 41.33 36.80
CA ASP A 758 -3.11 41.11 36.53
C ASP A 758 -3.83 40.47 37.72
N ILE A 759 -3.21 39.48 38.37
CA ILE A 759 -3.80 38.77 39.52
C ILE A 759 -3.86 39.68 40.76
N VAL A 760 -2.82 40.46 41.05
CA VAL A 760 -2.80 41.37 42.20
C VAL A 760 -3.77 42.53 41.99
N GLN A 761 -3.95 43.00 40.76
CA GLN A 761 -4.89 44.07 40.42
C GLN A 761 -6.37 43.65 40.63
N LEU A 762 -6.68 42.34 40.65
CA LEU A 762 -8.04 41.88 40.97
C LEU A 762 -8.50 42.34 42.37
N GLN A 763 -7.58 42.60 43.29
CA GLN A 763 -7.93 43.09 44.62
C GLN A 763 -8.49 44.51 44.59
N SER A 764 -7.93 45.40 43.76
CA SER A 764 -8.49 46.74 43.58
C SER A 764 -9.78 46.69 42.75
N VAL A 765 -9.85 45.81 41.75
CA VAL A 765 -11.07 45.62 40.93
C VAL A 765 -12.27 45.18 41.76
N ILE A 766 -12.11 44.24 42.70
CA ILE A 766 -13.20 43.79 43.58
C ILE A 766 -13.65 44.90 44.55
N ASN A 767 -12.73 45.77 44.98
CA ASN A 767 -13.03 46.85 45.92
C ASN A 767 -13.63 48.10 45.26
N GLU A 768 -13.25 48.41 44.02
CA GLU A 768 -13.55 49.70 43.36
C GLU A 768 -14.61 49.59 42.25
N GLN A 769 -14.82 48.41 41.66
CA GLN A 769 -15.73 48.23 40.53
C GLN A 769 -17.03 47.50 40.90
N THR A 770 -18.00 47.51 39.98
CA THR A 770 -19.26 46.77 40.17
C THR A 770 -19.03 45.25 40.15
N ALA A 771 -19.85 44.48 40.86
CA ALA A 771 -19.74 43.02 40.92
C ALA A 771 -19.75 42.34 39.54
N ALA A 772 -20.47 42.92 38.56
CA ALA A 772 -20.48 42.45 37.17
C ALA A 772 -19.11 42.64 36.47
N GLN A 773 -18.50 43.82 36.60
CA GLN A 773 -17.18 44.14 36.03
C GLN A 773 -16.05 43.36 36.70
N ALA A 774 -16.13 43.16 38.02
CA ALA A 774 -15.18 42.33 38.77
C ALA A 774 -15.27 40.85 38.36
N THR A 775 -16.48 40.33 38.13
CA THR A 775 -16.70 38.96 37.64
C THR A 775 -16.07 38.75 36.25
N GLU A 776 -16.20 39.74 35.36
CA GLU A 776 -15.63 39.71 34.01
C GLU A 776 -14.09 39.76 34.04
N SER A 777 -13.52 40.61 34.89
CA SER A 777 -12.07 40.74 35.06
C SER A 777 -11.45 39.46 35.65
N ILE A 778 -12.07 38.85 36.66
CA ILE A 778 -11.60 37.56 37.21
C ILE A 778 -11.70 36.46 36.14
N GLN A 779 -12.77 36.46 35.33
CA GLN A 779 -12.92 35.50 34.24
C GLN A 779 -11.86 35.66 33.14
N ALA A 780 -11.40 36.89 32.86
CA ALA A 780 -10.31 37.12 31.91
C ALA A 780 -8.99 36.49 32.39
N VAL A 781 -8.65 36.68 33.67
CA VAL A 781 -7.46 36.09 34.29
C VAL A 781 -7.58 34.56 34.40
N GLU A 782 -8.76 34.02 34.72
CA GLU A 782 -9.02 32.57 34.70
C GLU A 782 -8.76 31.94 33.32
N ARG A 783 -9.10 32.65 32.23
CA ARG A 783 -8.86 32.18 30.86
C ARG A 783 -7.38 32.19 30.49
N GLN A 784 -6.62 33.16 30.97
CA GLN A 784 -5.16 33.18 30.77
C GLN A 784 -4.46 32.06 31.56
N LEU A 785 -4.91 31.80 32.79
CA LEU A 785 -4.41 30.69 33.61
C LEU A 785 -4.82 29.30 33.11
N GLU A 786 -5.83 29.21 32.23
CA GLU A 786 -6.24 27.96 31.58
C GLU A 786 -5.22 27.48 30.55
N SER A 787 -4.54 28.41 29.87
CA SER A 787 -3.54 28.10 28.84
C SER A 787 -2.13 27.85 29.39
N ILE A 788 -1.86 28.13 30.67
CA ILE A 788 -0.54 28.04 31.29
C ILE A 788 -0.46 26.84 32.25
N ALA A 789 0.53 25.98 32.04
CA ALA A 789 0.80 24.84 32.90
C ALA A 789 1.15 25.32 34.32
N GLY A 790 0.53 24.72 35.34
CA GLY A 790 0.70 25.11 36.75
C GLY A 790 -0.31 26.13 37.28
N GLY A 791 -1.11 26.78 36.41
CA GLY A 791 -2.12 27.76 36.82
C GLY A 791 -3.44 27.18 37.39
N SER A 792 -3.60 25.85 37.42
CA SER A 792 -4.88 25.18 37.73
C SER A 792 -5.35 25.38 39.18
N ALA A 793 -4.43 25.33 40.15
CA ALA A 793 -4.74 25.53 41.57
C ALA A 793 -5.20 26.98 41.83
N THR A 794 -4.45 27.96 41.30
CA THR A 794 -4.81 29.39 41.35
C THR A 794 -6.14 29.67 40.65
N LYS A 795 -6.36 29.11 39.45
CA LYS A 795 -7.63 29.22 38.71
C LYS A 795 -8.81 28.68 39.54
N SER A 796 -8.66 27.56 40.23
CA SER A 796 -9.71 26.98 41.07
C SER A 796 -10.12 27.91 42.22
N LEU A 797 -9.16 28.63 42.82
CA LEU A 797 -9.41 29.62 43.86
C LEU A 797 -10.05 30.91 43.31
N LEU A 798 -9.58 31.39 42.15
CA LEU A 798 -10.20 32.51 41.43
C LEU A 798 -11.64 32.20 40.99
N TYR A 799 -11.91 30.96 40.59
CA TYR A 799 -13.26 30.49 40.27
C TYR A 799 -14.20 30.58 41.48
N LYS A 800 -13.72 30.24 42.68
CA LYS A 800 -14.49 30.39 43.92
C LYS A 800 -14.74 31.86 44.25
N ALA A 801 -13.73 32.72 44.07
CA ALA A 801 -13.87 34.16 44.23
C ALA A 801 -14.92 34.75 43.27
N ARG A 802 -14.86 34.37 41.99
CA ARG A 802 -15.85 34.77 40.98
C ARG A 802 -17.26 34.28 41.31
N ARG A 803 -17.39 33.04 41.80
CA ARG A 803 -18.69 32.45 42.20
C ARG A 803 -19.31 33.19 43.40
N ALA A 804 -18.49 33.71 44.32
CA ALA A 804 -18.97 34.50 45.45
C ALA A 804 -19.54 35.88 45.03
N LEU A 805 -19.16 36.40 43.88
CA LEU A 805 -19.63 37.68 43.31
C LEU A 805 -20.86 37.54 42.39
N ARG A 806 -21.31 36.31 42.10
CA ARG A 806 -22.35 36.02 41.11
C ARG A 806 -23.73 35.81 41.77
N GLY A 807 -24.74 36.56 41.38
CA GLY A 807 -26.14 36.45 41.84
C GLY A 807 -26.72 37.77 42.37
N ASP A 808 -27.97 37.75 42.87
CA ASP A 808 -28.71 38.94 43.36
C ASP A 808 -28.15 39.52 44.68
N SER A 809 -27.18 38.86 45.32
CA SER A 809 -26.54 39.29 46.58
C SER A 809 -25.03 38.95 46.57
N PRO A 810 -24.18 39.82 46.00
CA PRO A 810 -22.74 39.58 45.90
C PRO A 810 -22.05 39.60 47.27
N ARG A 811 -21.25 38.56 47.56
CA ARG A 811 -20.51 38.40 48.83
C ARG A 811 -19.06 38.86 48.65
N GLY A 812 -18.84 40.18 48.64
CA GLY A 812 -17.52 40.78 48.40
C GLY A 812 -16.43 40.33 49.39
N ALA A 813 -16.75 40.19 50.68
CA ALA A 813 -15.79 39.75 51.71
C ALA A 813 -15.29 38.32 51.49
N GLU A 814 -16.19 37.39 51.12
CA GLU A 814 -15.83 36.01 50.81
C GLU A 814 -15.05 35.90 49.49
N ALA A 815 -15.36 36.76 48.51
CA ALA A 815 -14.61 36.84 47.26
C ALA A 815 -13.15 37.31 47.50
N LEU A 816 -12.96 38.29 48.38
CA LEU A 816 -11.63 38.77 48.78
C LEU A 816 -10.83 37.71 49.54
N GLU A 817 -11.48 36.88 50.36
CA GLU A 817 -10.83 35.77 51.06
C GLU A 817 -10.32 34.70 50.08
N TRP A 818 -11.17 34.27 49.13
CA TRP A 818 -10.76 33.34 48.09
C TRP A 818 -9.68 33.92 47.17
N LEU A 819 -9.74 35.22 46.86
CA LEU A 819 -8.70 35.90 46.08
C LEU A 819 -7.38 35.96 46.85
N ALA A 820 -7.39 36.27 48.15
CA ALA A 820 -6.18 36.29 48.98
C ALA A 820 -5.52 34.90 49.05
N GLN A 821 -6.32 33.84 49.21
CA GLN A 821 -5.84 32.46 49.12
C GLN A 821 -5.28 32.14 47.73
N GLY A 822 -5.93 32.61 46.66
CA GLY A 822 -5.46 32.49 45.28
C GLY A 822 -4.13 33.18 45.02
N ILE A 823 -3.95 34.41 45.50
CA ILE A 823 -2.69 35.18 45.40
C ILE A 823 -1.58 34.50 46.19
N ALA A 824 -1.87 34.00 47.40
CA ALA A 824 -0.91 33.27 48.21
C ALA A 824 -0.45 31.98 47.51
N GLN A 825 -1.39 31.22 46.95
CA GLN A 825 -1.10 30.01 46.18
C GLN A 825 -0.30 30.33 44.92
N TYR A 826 -0.69 31.35 44.16
CA TYR A 826 0.03 31.82 42.97
C TYR A 826 1.49 32.18 43.28
N ARG A 827 1.73 32.96 44.34
CA ARG A 827 3.10 33.33 44.74
C ARG A 827 3.91 32.13 45.18
N ALA A 828 3.30 31.18 45.88
CA ALA A 828 3.95 29.92 46.22
C ALA A 828 4.34 29.14 44.96
N ASP A 829 3.43 29.07 43.98
CA ASP A 829 3.66 28.37 42.72
C ASP A 829 4.77 29.01 41.88
N VAL A 830 4.74 30.34 41.71
CA VAL A 830 5.79 31.09 41.00
C VAL A 830 7.16 30.94 41.69
N ALA A 831 7.21 30.96 43.02
CA ALA A 831 8.45 30.86 43.77
C ALA A 831 9.18 29.53 43.55
N TRP A 832 8.48 28.40 43.66
CA TRP A 832 9.11 27.10 43.44
C TRP A 832 9.36 26.85 41.94
N LEU A 833 8.48 27.28 41.04
CA LEU A 833 8.65 27.14 39.59
C LEU A 833 9.86 27.93 39.08
N THR A 834 10.07 29.16 39.55
CA THR A 834 11.23 29.98 39.15
C THR A 834 12.54 29.33 39.61
N ARG A 835 12.57 28.84 40.85
CA ARG A 835 13.73 28.10 41.37
C ARG A 835 13.98 26.82 40.58
N ALA A 836 12.94 26.01 40.35
CA ALA A 836 13.02 24.76 39.60
C ALA A 836 13.46 24.99 38.15
N SER A 837 12.96 26.04 37.50
CA SER A 837 13.36 26.42 36.15
C SER A 837 14.86 26.75 36.09
N SER A 838 15.40 27.47 37.08
CA SER A 838 16.83 27.78 37.13
C SER A 838 17.76 26.60 37.45
N GLN A 839 17.30 25.64 38.26
CA GLN A 839 18.15 24.57 38.82
C GLN A 839 17.97 23.21 38.16
N LEU A 840 16.78 22.92 37.61
CA LEU A 840 16.40 21.59 37.13
C LEU A 840 16.14 21.53 35.62
N LEU A 841 15.68 22.62 34.99
CA LEU A 841 15.27 22.61 33.58
C LEU A 841 16.41 22.21 32.63
N SER A 842 17.63 22.71 32.85
CA SER A 842 18.79 22.33 32.03
C SER A 842 19.08 20.84 32.12
N ALA A 843 19.07 20.28 33.34
CA ALA A 843 19.32 18.86 33.54
C ALA A 843 18.19 17.98 32.97
N LEU A 844 16.92 18.41 33.09
CA LEU A 844 15.79 17.74 32.45
C LEU A 844 15.90 17.76 30.93
N ASN A 845 16.35 18.86 30.33
CA ASN A 845 16.55 18.94 28.88
C ASN A 845 17.68 18.01 28.41
N GLU A 846 18.79 17.96 29.14
CA GLU A 846 19.89 17.03 28.84
C GLU A 846 19.45 15.57 29.00
N TYR A 847 18.71 15.26 30.06
CA TYR A 847 18.20 13.91 30.29
C TYR A 847 17.16 13.50 29.24
N GLU A 848 16.20 14.37 28.93
CA GLU A 848 15.20 14.13 27.89
C GLU A 848 15.86 13.88 26.54
N ALA A 849 16.87 14.66 26.16
CA ALA A 849 17.59 14.47 24.91
C ALA A 849 18.22 13.07 24.78
N VAL A 850 18.65 12.47 25.89
CA VAL A 850 19.23 11.11 25.93
C VAL A 850 18.13 10.03 25.86
N ILE A 851 17.02 10.21 26.57
CA ILE A 851 15.97 9.17 26.64
C ILE A 851 14.93 9.26 25.51
N ARG A 852 14.86 10.38 24.80
CA ARG A 852 13.83 10.68 23.78
C ARG A 852 13.73 9.65 22.66
N HIS A 853 14.87 9.22 22.13
CA HIS A 853 14.98 8.25 21.03
C HIS A 853 15.20 6.81 21.51
N SER A 854 14.96 6.56 22.80
CA SER A 854 15.10 5.24 23.41
C SER A 854 13.86 4.91 24.24
N ILE A 855 13.87 5.17 25.55
CA ILE A 855 12.72 4.96 26.45
C ILE A 855 11.49 5.78 25.98
N GLY A 856 11.71 6.99 25.47
CA GLY A 856 10.66 7.88 24.99
C GLY A 856 10.21 7.69 23.55
N LEU A 857 10.77 6.73 22.81
CA LEU A 857 10.57 6.64 21.36
C LEU A 857 9.09 6.42 20.98
N ARG A 858 8.38 5.59 21.75
CA ARG A 858 6.95 5.30 21.57
C ARG A 858 6.06 6.54 21.64
N GLN A 859 6.43 7.52 22.47
CA GLN A 859 5.68 8.75 22.71
C GLN A 859 6.01 9.88 21.71
N GLN A 860 6.93 9.64 20.76
CA GLN A 860 7.25 10.64 19.75
C GLN A 860 6.11 10.74 18.73
N LYS A 861 5.97 11.92 18.10
CA LYS A 861 4.97 12.12 17.04
C LYS A 861 5.28 11.29 15.79
N ARG A 862 6.57 11.10 15.48
CA ARG A 862 7.08 10.40 14.31
C ARG A 862 8.47 9.83 14.58
N LEU A 863 8.83 8.81 13.82
CA LEU A 863 10.19 8.29 13.75
C LEU A 863 11.10 9.30 13.04
N THR A 864 12.38 9.31 13.42
CA THR A 864 13.43 9.93 12.61
C THR A 864 13.67 9.11 11.34
N THR A 865 14.31 9.70 10.33
CA THR A 865 14.59 8.99 9.07
C THR A 865 15.44 7.74 9.28
N ALA A 866 16.41 7.78 10.20
CA ALA A 866 17.26 6.63 10.51
C ALA A 866 16.47 5.51 11.21
N GLU A 867 15.65 5.83 12.21
CA GLU A 867 14.78 4.86 12.88
C GLU A 867 13.76 4.24 11.91
N ALA A 868 13.18 5.06 11.02
CA ALA A 868 12.25 4.60 10.01
C ALA A 868 12.89 3.64 9.00
N GLU A 869 14.17 3.83 8.64
CA GLU A 869 14.88 2.93 7.72
C GLU A 869 15.10 1.53 8.29
N GLU A 870 15.49 1.44 9.57
CA GLU A 870 15.67 0.16 10.28
C GLU A 870 14.32 -0.56 10.49
N ILE A 871 13.30 0.18 10.96
CA ILE A 871 11.97 -0.40 11.18
C ILE A 871 11.34 -0.84 9.84
N ALA A 872 11.54 -0.08 8.76
CA ALA A 872 11.08 -0.47 7.43
C ALA A 872 11.75 -1.76 6.94
N ALA A 873 13.05 -1.97 7.22
CA ALA A 873 13.75 -3.21 6.87
C ALA A 873 13.13 -4.41 7.59
N CYS A 874 12.88 -4.29 8.88
CA CYS A 874 12.24 -5.32 9.69
C CYS A 874 10.79 -5.63 9.23
N GLN A 875 10.00 -4.62 8.88
CA GLN A 875 8.63 -4.79 8.38
C GLN A 875 8.54 -5.30 6.95
N ALA A 876 9.65 -5.31 6.21
CA ALA A 876 9.67 -5.79 4.83
C ALA A 876 9.65 -7.32 4.73
N GLU A 877 9.96 -8.02 5.82
CA GLU A 877 9.95 -9.47 5.91
C GLU A 877 8.56 -10.04 6.30
N HIS A 878 8.28 -11.24 5.83
CA HIS A 878 7.05 -11.96 6.19
C HIS A 878 7.23 -12.67 7.53
N ARG A 879 6.27 -12.50 8.45
CA ARG A 879 6.28 -13.11 9.78
C ARG A 879 5.09 -14.06 9.95
N ASP A 880 5.37 -15.30 10.32
CA ASP A 880 4.36 -16.31 10.58
C ASP A 880 3.58 -15.98 11.86
N VAL A 881 2.28 -15.70 11.72
CA VAL A 881 1.36 -15.39 12.82
C VAL A 881 0.37 -16.52 13.09
N SER A 882 0.57 -17.70 12.48
CA SER A 882 -0.37 -18.83 12.58
C SER A 882 -0.60 -19.32 14.00
N LEU A 883 0.35 -19.14 14.92
CA LEU A 883 0.15 -19.57 16.32
C LEU A 883 -0.96 -18.78 17.04
N ALA A 884 -1.32 -17.60 16.54
CA ALA A 884 -2.42 -16.79 17.07
C ALA A 884 -3.82 -17.21 16.54
N PHE A 885 -3.87 -18.14 15.58
CA PHE A 885 -5.07 -18.68 14.94
C PHE A 885 -5.14 -20.22 15.19
#